data_AF-A0AA37I0Q8-F1
#
_entry.id   AF-A0AA37I0Q8-F1
#
_cell.length_a   1.000
_cell.length_b   1.000
_cell.length_c   1.000
_cell.angle_alpha   90.00
_cell.angle_beta   90.00
_cell.angle_gamma   90.00
#
_symmetry.space_group_name_H-M   'P 1'
#
loop_
_entity.id
_entity.type
_entity.pdbx_description
1 polymer ?
#
loop_
_entity_poly.entity_id
_entity_poly.type
_entity_poly.pdbx_seq_one_letter_code
_entity_poly.pdbx_strand_id
1 'polypeptide(L)'
;MAQNMTEYRGERLSFFKIFSQKNFKLVIPIIQRDYAQGRTNDDTKEVRTDFLDALYTYLKENRPNRDLDFVYGTLQKGDDEDERVHFIPLDGQQRLTTLFLLHWFLYQISDNIELKSMFRDKLLDGDKSQFTYETRQSSIDFCDALMKANVDMFNLITIKDKQGHDVPSLSATLKNEHWYYRIWNNDPTVQSMLVMLDAIYQKFDGKKEYFAGLMDEDNPIITFIFMDLKEYKLTDDLYIKMNSRGKPLSKFENFKAKFEQYIKVLLNNDASLKNKKYKINYSSTETEVDLYKYFSYNIDTKWTTLFWQYCKNGKAQNLDSYIENFIRVILTCHYASKVELAPKATSDETLNVLMSSDSDYKSLTFNKYEGTKALSLDAVLSLVDSLDALYNGKNGIKHYVSEDYKFYFDEDDIFKKVIENNLTRNERIQFYAYIRFLVLNQCNGDGIDEWMRVIHNISHPDNSIIDGNDDMARGIRSVNTLLPYANDIINHLKNHSITGFATHQCAEECIKAQLIDRPIWKQSIENTEKHPYFNGQIGFILQFSGICDDYQQNHELRWSEQEEKDKLHLFKRYAQIASYMFDLDANGIRYNDKNYCFERAILVQGDYLMEASNDRFNLLSTETVAKNVKRDHSWKRLLRINETREELIESQNYVKSAFDKVSDMNDITGSFENQCEDVKTGSQWRDLLITTPELYEISEKGFMAFDEDQLLILRYWFRNSYHVELYTYHLWLNKLENNLMEFSPLFELNYMEQKTGDITPFIRLSGYTYKRNKYHIDIQSSIKESDWSLETFWVSFAFDNEKRTDYPDDLLEIFNELKFTRSEVDNSYEWTSSSENSVFKKLKEIIKRLLEL
;
A
#
# COMPACT_ATOMS: atom_id res chain seq x y z
N MET A 1 -55.66 0.88 10.71
CA MET A 1 -56.47 0.80 11.93
C MET A 1 -55.63 1.34 13.07
N ALA A 2 -56.02 2.50 13.60
CA ALA A 2 -55.46 3.06 14.81
C ALA A 2 -56.40 2.70 15.96
N GLN A 3 -55.91 1.98 16.97
CA GLN A 3 -56.33 2.08 18.38
C GLN A 3 -55.58 1.05 19.25
N ASN A 4 -55.18 1.51 20.43
CA ASN A 4 -54.55 0.81 21.56
C ASN A 4 -53.01 0.68 21.56
N MET A 5 -52.32 1.82 21.60
CA MET A 5 -51.11 1.92 22.44
C MET A 5 -51.54 2.57 23.76
N THR A 6 -51.58 1.79 24.83
CA THR A 6 -51.54 2.30 26.20
C THR A 6 -50.29 3.18 26.34
N GLU A 7 -50.46 4.47 26.67
CA GLU A 7 -49.34 5.34 27.06
C GLU A 7 -48.68 4.74 28.30
N TYR A 8 -47.48 4.17 28.13
CA TYR A 8 -46.63 3.74 29.23
C TYR A 8 -46.06 4.99 29.93
N ARG A 9 -46.65 5.40 31.06
CA ARG A 9 -46.23 6.60 31.81
C ARG A 9 -45.05 6.28 32.74
N GLY A 10 -43.82 6.45 32.25
CA GLY A 10 -42.64 6.52 33.12
C GLY A 10 -42.56 7.83 33.90
N GLU A 11 -41.94 7.81 35.07
CA GLU A 11 -41.71 8.99 35.91
C GLU A 11 -40.39 9.67 35.53
N ARG A 12 -40.36 10.99 35.33
CA ARG A 12 -39.09 11.70 35.06
C ARG A 12 -38.33 11.95 36.38
N LEU A 13 -37.13 11.38 36.50
CA LEU A 13 -36.24 11.57 37.65
C LEU A 13 -34.87 12.10 37.22
N SER A 14 -34.19 12.79 38.13
CA SER A 14 -32.75 13.05 38.04
C SER A 14 -31.99 12.04 38.90
N PHE A 15 -30.67 11.96 38.73
CA PHE A 15 -29.83 11.08 39.56
C PHE A 15 -29.97 11.42 41.05
N PHE A 16 -29.92 12.70 41.42
CA PHE A 16 -30.04 13.12 42.82
C PHE A 16 -31.43 12.77 43.43
N LYS A 17 -32.51 12.92 42.66
CA LYS A 17 -33.88 12.61 43.10
C LYS A 17 -34.11 11.14 43.49
N ILE A 18 -33.31 10.20 42.95
CA ILE A 18 -33.32 8.80 43.39
C ILE A 18 -33.07 8.73 44.90
N PHE A 19 -32.13 9.52 45.40
CA PHE A 19 -31.71 9.49 46.81
C PHE A 19 -32.52 10.48 47.65
N SER A 20 -32.73 11.69 47.16
CA SER A 20 -33.31 12.77 47.97
C SER A 20 -34.82 12.69 48.13
N GLN A 21 -35.55 12.39 47.03
CA GLN A 21 -37.02 12.34 47.00
C GLN A 21 -37.56 10.92 47.17
N LYS A 22 -36.94 9.93 46.52
CA LYS A 22 -37.40 8.53 46.60
C LYS A 22 -36.81 7.76 47.76
N ASN A 23 -35.72 8.26 48.36
CA ASN A 23 -35.00 7.58 49.45
C ASN A 23 -34.58 6.15 49.06
N PHE A 24 -34.20 5.95 47.79
CA PHE A 24 -33.76 4.66 47.28
C PHE A 24 -32.25 4.48 47.47
N LYS A 25 -31.85 3.23 47.69
CA LYS A 25 -30.47 2.79 47.54
C LYS A 25 -30.27 2.20 46.15
N LEU A 26 -29.28 2.66 45.40
CA LEU A 26 -29.03 2.20 44.04
C LEU A 26 -28.00 1.05 44.05
N VAL A 27 -28.40 -0.13 43.60
CA VAL A 27 -27.60 -1.35 43.65
C VAL A 27 -27.42 -1.93 42.25
N ILE A 28 -26.21 -1.83 41.67
CA ILE A 28 -25.91 -2.37 40.34
C ILE A 28 -25.77 -3.90 40.42
N PRO A 29 -26.58 -4.71 39.70
CA PRO A 29 -26.68 -6.16 39.92
C PRO A 29 -25.56 -7.00 39.28
N ILE A 30 -25.42 -8.24 39.76
CA ILE A 30 -24.36 -9.21 39.38
C ILE A 30 -24.41 -9.66 37.91
N ILE A 31 -25.62 -9.87 37.37
CA ILE A 31 -25.82 -10.43 36.01
C ILE A 31 -25.30 -9.48 34.92
N GLN A 32 -24.90 -8.26 35.28
CA GLN A 32 -24.51 -7.21 34.38
C GLN A 32 -22.99 -7.11 34.21
N ARG A 33 -22.55 -6.72 33.01
CA ARG A 33 -21.12 -6.59 32.64
C ARG A 33 -20.43 -5.49 33.45
N ASP A 34 -19.10 -5.56 33.53
CA ASP A 34 -18.24 -4.50 34.06
C ASP A 34 -18.64 -3.11 33.53
N TYR A 35 -18.32 -2.06 34.28
CA TYR A 35 -18.44 -0.69 33.79
C TYR A 35 -17.60 -0.53 32.49
N ALA A 36 -18.27 -0.40 31.34
CA ALA A 36 -17.67 -0.54 30.02
C ALA A 36 -17.34 0.80 29.36
N GLN A 37 -18.04 1.88 29.72
CA GLN A 37 -17.76 3.23 29.21
C GLN A 37 -16.37 3.76 29.64
N GLY A 38 -15.79 3.19 30.70
CA GLY A 38 -14.46 3.50 31.17
C GLY A 38 -13.33 2.64 30.59
N ARG A 39 -13.58 1.78 29.59
CA ARG A 39 -12.51 0.95 29.00
C ARG A 39 -11.51 1.79 28.17
N THR A 40 -10.36 1.21 27.87
CA THR A 40 -9.22 1.87 27.22
C THR A 40 -9.12 1.65 25.71
N ASN A 41 -10.04 0.89 25.10
CA ASN A 41 -10.06 0.68 23.65
C ASN A 41 -10.65 1.90 22.91
N ASP A 42 -10.32 2.07 21.63
CA ASP A 42 -10.66 3.29 20.88
C ASP A 42 -12.18 3.51 20.74
N ASP A 43 -12.94 2.43 20.54
CA ASP A 43 -14.41 2.50 20.39
C ASP A 43 -15.08 3.03 21.66
N THR A 44 -14.62 2.59 22.84
CA THR A 44 -15.15 3.09 24.12
C THR A 44 -14.67 4.49 24.46
N LYS A 45 -13.48 4.88 23.97
CA LYS A 45 -13.00 6.26 24.08
C LYS A 45 -13.92 7.23 23.32
N GLU A 46 -14.37 6.89 22.12
CA GLU A 46 -15.34 7.70 21.36
C GLU A 46 -16.67 7.82 22.10
N VAL A 47 -17.27 6.68 22.50
CA VAL A 47 -18.54 6.65 23.26
C VAL A 47 -18.47 7.47 24.56
N ARG A 48 -17.35 7.38 25.29
CA ARG A 48 -17.12 8.18 26.50
C ARG A 48 -17.07 9.67 26.19
N THR A 49 -16.32 10.05 25.14
CA THR A 49 -16.15 11.45 24.75
C THR A 49 -17.49 12.05 24.34
N ASP A 50 -18.25 11.38 23.47
CA ASP A 50 -19.56 11.83 22.99
C ASP A 50 -20.56 11.98 24.15
N PHE A 51 -20.57 11.03 25.09
CA PHE A 51 -21.46 11.09 26.23
C PHE A 51 -21.13 12.24 27.19
N LEU A 52 -19.84 12.44 27.51
CA LEU A 52 -19.41 13.58 28.33
C LEU A 52 -19.67 14.93 27.64
N ASP A 53 -19.54 14.99 26.31
CA ASP A 53 -19.83 16.18 25.52
C ASP A 53 -21.32 16.54 25.55
N ALA A 54 -22.20 15.53 25.50
CA ALA A 54 -23.64 15.73 25.69
C ALA A 54 -23.95 16.28 27.09
N LEU A 55 -23.41 15.65 28.15
CA LEU A 55 -23.62 16.11 29.54
C LEU A 55 -23.10 17.54 29.75
N TYR A 56 -21.91 17.84 29.23
CA TYR A 56 -21.31 19.17 29.30
C TYR A 56 -22.18 20.20 28.59
N THR A 57 -22.69 19.86 27.40
CA THR A 57 -23.59 20.74 26.64
C THR A 57 -24.89 21.01 27.41
N TYR A 58 -25.50 19.99 28.00
CA TYR A 58 -26.74 20.14 28.77
C TYR A 58 -26.55 21.05 29.99
N LEU A 59 -25.47 20.86 30.74
CA LEU A 59 -25.11 21.70 31.89
C LEU A 59 -24.77 23.13 31.47
N LYS A 60 -24.05 23.31 30.36
CA LYS A 60 -23.71 24.63 29.82
C LYS A 60 -24.93 25.40 29.34
N GLU A 61 -25.86 24.74 28.67
CA GLU A 61 -27.11 25.35 28.19
C GLU A 61 -28.07 25.72 29.32
N ASN A 62 -27.94 25.05 30.48
CA ASN A 62 -28.77 25.25 31.67
C ASN A 62 -30.27 25.15 31.37
N ARG A 63 -30.66 24.20 30.51
CA ARG A 63 -32.05 23.93 30.14
C ARG A 63 -32.55 22.72 30.92
N PRO A 64 -33.68 22.82 31.67
CA PRO A 64 -34.19 21.70 32.45
C PRO A 64 -34.73 20.56 31.57
N ASN A 65 -34.78 19.36 32.15
CA ASN A 65 -35.37 18.15 31.57
C ASN A 65 -34.71 17.62 30.28
N ARG A 66 -33.36 17.57 30.25
CA ARG A 66 -32.63 16.85 29.20
C ARG A 66 -32.60 15.36 29.52
N ASP A 67 -33.48 14.61 28.88
CA ASP A 67 -33.69 13.18 29.13
C ASP A 67 -32.57 12.31 28.50
N LEU A 68 -31.88 11.52 29.32
CA LEU A 68 -30.87 10.51 28.94
C LEU A 68 -31.52 9.15 28.62
N ASP A 69 -32.66 9.18 27.93
CA ASP A 69 -33.55 8.05 27.68
C ASP A 69 -34.09 7.38 28.96
N PHE A 70 -34.45 6.11 28.87
CA PHE A 70 -35.10 5.33 29.92
C PHE A 70 -34.09 4.72 30.89
N VAL A 71 -34.49 4.62 32.16
CA VAL A 71 -33.81 3.85 33.21
C VAL A 71 -34.88 3.02 33.88
N TYR A 72 -34.73 1.70 33.87
CA TYR A 72 -35.74 0.81 34.45
C TYR A 72 -35.11 -0.36 35.17
N GLY A 73 -35.81 -0.87 36.17
CA GLY A 73 -35.29 -1.89 37.06
C GLY A 73 -36.34 -2.37 38.04
N THR A 74 -35.90 -3.14 39.03
CA THR A 74 -36.79 -3.68 40.06
C THR A 74 -36.60 -2.94 41.38
N LEU A 75 -37.71 -2.65 42.06
CA LEU A 75 -37.70 -2.17 43.44
C LEU A 75 -37.82 -3.36 44.40
N GLN A 76 -36.82 -3.54 45.26
CA GLN A 76 -36.78 -4.57 46.30
C GLN A 76 -36.81 -3.91 47.68
N LYS A 77 -37.49 -4.53 48.65
CA LYS A 77 -37.38 -4.07 50.04
C LYS A 77 -36.00 -4.46 50.54
N GLY A 78 -35.31 -3.55 51.21
CA GLY A 78 -34.05 -3.86 51.87
C GLY A 78 -34.23 -4.85 53.01
N ASP A 79 -33.11 -5.39 53.47
CA ASP A 79 -33.04 -6.39 54.55
C ASP A 79 -33.28 -5.73 55.92
N ASP A 80 -33.36 -6.54 57.00
CA ASP A 80 -33.63 -6.08 58.37
C ASP A 80 -32.62 -5.03 58.91
N GLU A 81 -31.46 -4.84 58.25
CA GLU A 81 -30.45 -3.82 58.57
C GLU A 81 -30.58 -2.51 57.77
N ASP A 82 -31.39 -2.46 56.71
CA ASP A 82 -31.53 -1.30 55.80
C ASP A 82 -32.98 -1.18 55.30
N GLU A 83 -33.81 -0.41 56.01
CA GLU A 83 -35.25 -0.26 55.72
C GLU A 83 -35.57 0.43 54.37
N ARG A 84 -34.56 0.93 53.64
CA ARG A 84 -34.75 1.60 52.34
C ARG A 84 -35.10 0.61 51.23
N VAL A 85 -35.80 1.13 50.23
CA VAL A 85 -36.06 0.38 49.00
C VAL A 85 -34.79 0.37 48.15
N HIS A 86 -34.35 -0.81 47.74
CA HIS A 86 -33.23 -1.00 46.83
C HIS A 86 -33.74 -0.92 45.39
N PHE A 87 -33.24 0.05 44.64
CA PHE A 87 -33.45 0.12 43.20
C PHE A 87 -32.32 -0.61 42.49
N ILE A 88 -32.69 -1.68 41.80
CA ILE A 88 -31.77 -2.53 41.05
C ILE A 88 -32.01 -2.31 39.56
N PRO A 89 -31.20 -1.46 38.87
CA PRO A 89 -31.39 -1.16 37.47
C PRO A 89 -31.10 -2.39 36.61
N LEU A 90 -32.01 -2.67 35.67
CA LEU A 90 -31.82 -3.69 34.64
C LEU A 90 -31.29 -3.08 33.33
N ASP A 91 -31.55 -1.79 33.10
CA ASP A 91 -30.93 -0.96 32.06
C ASP A 91 -30.59 0.44 32.60
N GLY A 92 -29.64 1.14 31.97
CA GLY A 92 -29.20 2.48 32.37
C GLY A 92 -28.04 2.50 33.38
N GLN A 93 -27.57 1.35 33.84
CA GLN A 93 -26.45 1.19 34.79
C GLN A 93 -25.16 1.95 34.42
N GLN A 94 -24.78 1.96 33.14
CA GLN A 94 -23.57 2.65 32.68
C GLN A 94 -23.74 4.17 32.78
N ARG A 95 -24.91 4.69 32.38
CA ARG A 95 -25.27 6.11 32.52
C ARG A 95 -25.30 6.52 33.99
N LEU A 96 -25.93 5.70 34.85
CA LEU A 96 -26.00 5.93 36.30
C LEU A 96 -24.62 5.94 36.98
N THR A 97 -23.72 5.04 36.56
CA THR A 97 -22.33 5.01 37.07
C THR A 97 -21.57 6.27 36.66
N THR A 98 -21.68 6.70 35.39
CA THR A 98 -21.06 7.95 34.93
C THR A 98 -21.61 9.16 35.67
N LEU A 99 -22.93 9.22 35.90
CA LEU A 99 -23.56 10.29 36.66
C LEU A 99 -23.08 10.30 38.11
N PHE A 100 -22.96 9.14 38.77
CA PHE A 100 -22.37 9.04 40.10
C PHE A 100 -20.96 9.66 40.17
N LEU A 101 -20.08 9.28 39.24
CA LEU A 101 -18.71 9.81 39.18
C LEU A 101 -18.67 11.32 38.88
N LEU A 102 -19.56 11.80 38.01
CA LEU A 102 -19.67 13.23 37.69
C LEU A 102 -20.15 14.05 38.88
N HIS A 103 -21.18 13.57 39.60
CA HIS A 103 -21.67 14.23 40.82
C HIS A 103 -20.58 14.25 41.89
N TRP A 104 -19.86 13.14 42.08
CA TRP A 104 -18.73 13.09 43.02
C TRP A 104 -17.61 14.06 42.63
N PHE A 105 -17.20 14.11 41.36
CA PHE A 105 -16.17 15.03 40.91
C PHE A 105 -16.55 16.49 41.14
N LEU A 106 -17.76 16.89 40.72
CA LEU A 106 -18.25 18.27 40.89
C LEU A 106 -18.47 18.62 42.36
N TYR A 107 -18.86 17.66 43.20
CA TYR A 107 -18.92 17.80 44.65
C TYR A 107 -17.55 18.16 45.25
N GLN A 108 -16.48 17.52 44.79
CA GLN A 108 -15.12 17.76 45.31
C GLN A 108 -14.65 19.18 45.00
N ILE A 109 -14.89 19.69 43.78
CA ILE A 109 -14.45 21.02 43.35
C ILE A 109 -15.44 22.17 43.69
N SER A 110 -16.60 21.87 44.26
CA SER A 110 -17.60 22.88 44.60
C SER A 110 -17.22 23.67 45.87
N ASP A 111 -17.49 24.99 45.83
CA ASP A 111 -17.39 25.88 47.00
C ASP A 111 -18.72 26.00 47.77
N ASN A 112 -19.81 25.40 47.27
CA ASN A 112 -21.14 25.51 47.90
C ASN A 112 -21.29 24.49 49.04
N ILE A 113 -21.01 24.94 50.26
CA ILE A 113 -21.03 24.10 51.48
C ILE A 113 -22.41 23.48 51.74
N GLU A 114 -23.48 24.21 51.47
CA GLU A 114 -24.86 23.75 51.71
C GLU A 114 -25.21 22.58 50.78
N LEU A 115 -24.96 22.73 49.48
CA LEU A 115 -25.17 21.65 48.51
C LEU A 115 -24.25 20.45 48.77
N LYS A 116 -23.02 20.68 49.24
CA LYS A 116 -22.10 19.61 49.63
C LYS A 116 -22.60 18.83 50.83
N SER A 117 -23.13 19.50 51.86
CA SER A 117 -23.76 18.84 53.01
C SER A 117 -24.95 18.01 52.54
N MET A 118 -25.85 18.62 51.75
CA MET A 118 -27.04 17.95 51.23
C MET A 118 -26.71 16.72 50.37
N PHE A 119 -25.73 16.81 49.48
CA PHE A 119 -25.27 15.68 48.68
C PHE A 119 -24.73 14.55 49.56
N ARG A 120 -23.87 14.89 50.54
CA ARG A 120 -23.28 13.93 51.45
C ARG A 120 -24.35 13.25 52.31
N ASP A 121 -25.27 14.01 52.89
CA ASP A 121 -26.33 13.49 53.77
C ASP A 121 -27.29 12.54 53.04
N LYS A 122 -27.47 12.69 51.72
CA LYS A 122 -28.35 11.84 50.91
C LYS A 122 -27.65 10.64 50.27
N LEU A 123 -26.38 10.75 49.91
CA LEU A 123 -25.64 9.68 49.22
C LEU A 123 -24.68 8.90 50.13
N LEU A 124 -24.48 9.32 51.37
CA LEU A 124 -23.66 8.61 52.36
C LEU A 124 -24.48 8.37 53.63
N ASP A 125 -24.65 7.11 54.01
CA ASP A 125 -25.29 6.74 55.27
C ASP A 125 -24.25 6.09 56.19
N GLY A 126 -23.92 6.81 57.26
CA GLY A 126 -22.77 6.50 58.11
C GLY A 126 -21.50 6.37 57.28
N ASP A 127 -21.07 5.12 57.10
CA ASP A 127 -19.85 4.74 56.41
C ASP A 127 -20.08 4.06 55.05
N LYS A 128 -21.31 4.08 54.51
CA LYS A 128 -21.68 3.36 53.28
C LYS A 128 -22.32 4.28 52.23
N SER A 129 -21.86 4.16 50.99
CA SER A 129 -22.43 4.84 49.82
C SER A 129 -23.81 4.27 49.49
N GLN A 130 -24.75 5.16 49.17
CA GLN A 130 -26.08 4.77 48.68
C GLN A 130 -26.06 4.33 47.21
N PHE A 131 -24.97 4.58 46.49
CA PHE A 131 -24.66 3.97 45.19
C PHE A 131 -23.66 2.82 45.40
N THR A 132 -24.04 1.59 45.04
CA THR A 132 -23.20 0.40 45.29
C THR A 132 -23.36 -0.68 44.21
N TYR A 133 -22.52 -1.72 44.26
CA TYR A 133 -22.56 -2.90 43.39
C TYR A 133 -22.95 -4.16 44.19
N GLU A 134 -23.59 -5.12 43.54
CA GLU A 134 -23.98 -6.38 44.16
C GLU A 134 -22.87 -7.45 44.03
N THR A 135 -22.48 -8.08 45.14
CA THR A 135 -21.47 -9.19 45.26
C THR A 135 -20.03 -8.92 44.79
N ARG A 136 -19.69 -7.70 44.38
CA ARG A 136 -18.31 -7.30 44.06
C ARG A 136 -17.67 -6.49 45.20
N GLN A 137 -17.06 -7.18 46.16
CA GLN A 137 -16.48 -6.54 47.34
C GLN A 137 -15.53 -5.39 47.00
N SER A 138 -14.63 -5.56 46.03
CA SER A 138 -13.70 -4.51 45.59
C SER A 138 -14.39 -3.24 45.07
N SER A 139 -15.46 -3.37 44.28
CA SER A 139 -16.21 -2.22 43.74
C SER A 139 -17.07 -1.54 44.81
N ILE A 140 -17.64 -2.33 45.75
CA ILE A 140 -18.37 -1.82 46.93
C ILE A 140 -17.43 -0.97 47.79
N ASP A 141 -16.31 -1.57 48.22
CA ASP A 141 -15.33 -0.92 49.08
C ASP A 141 -14.74 0.34 48.44
N PHE A 142 -14.53 0.32 47.12
CA PHE A 142 -14.05 1.50 46.38
C PHE A 142 -15.09 2.63 46.37
N CYS A 143 -16.37 2.36 46.09
CA CYS A 143 -17.42 3.39 46.10
C CYS A 143 -17.60 4.00 47.50
N ASP A 144 -17.58 3.17 48.55
CA ASP A 144 -17.65 3.62 49.95
C ASP A 144 -16.47 4.50 50.32
N ALA A 145 -15.25 4.09 49.96
CA ALA A 145 -14.05 4.86 50.24
C ALA A 145 -14.00 6.17 49.42
N LEU A 146 -14.41 6.13 48.15
CA LEU A 146 -14.46 7.29 47.26
C LEU A 146 -15.39 8.38 47.81
N MET A 147 -16.58 8.01 48.31
CA MET A 147 -17.53 8.96 48.91
C MET A 147 -17.04 9.58 50.22
N LYS A 148 -16.16 8.89 50.96
CA LYS A 148 -15.54 9.41 52.19
C LYS A 148 -14.33 10.29 51.91
N ALA A 149 -13.67 10.07 50.78
CA ALA A 149 -12.43 10.73 50.45
C ALA A 149 -12.59 12.24 50.34
N ASN A 150 -11.63 12.96 50.93
CA ASN A 150 -11.40 14.37 50.67
C ASN A 150 -10.09 14.47 49.89
N VAL A 151 -10.17 14.79 48.60
CA VAL A 151 -9.04 14.70 47.66
C VAL A 151 -8.60 16.12 47.29
N ASP A 152 -7.29 16.39 47.30
CA ASP A 152 -6.77 17.65 46.78
C ASP A 152 -6.90 17.69 45.25
N MET A 153 -7.94 18.37 44.77
CA MET A 153 -8.22 18.52 43.34
C MET A 153 -7.37 19.60 42.66
N PHE A 154 -6.56 20.36 43.41
CA PHE A 154 -5.74 21.46 42.87
C PHE A 154 -4.31 21.01 42.52
N ASN A 155 -3.78 19.99 43.19
CA ASN A 155 -2.42 19.49 42.99
C ASN A 155 -2.39 18.01 42.60
N LEU A 156 -2.91 17.68 41.42
CA LEU A 156 -2.91 16.31 40.92
C LEU A 156 -1.51 15.83 40.52
N ILE A 157 -1.27 14.53 40.68
CA ILE A 157 -0.05 13.85 40.22
C ILE A 157 0.04 13.93 38.68
N THR A 158 1.21 14.32 38.19
CA THR A 158 1.50 14.41 36.76
C THR A 158 2.10 13.10 36.23
N ILE A 159 1.63 12.64 35.07
CA ILE A 159 2.10 11.45 34.36
C ILE A 159 2.51 11.80 32.92
N LYS A 160 3.23 10.90 32.24
CA LYS A 160 3.58 11.04 30.83
C LYS A 160 2.50 10.47 29.91
N ASP A 161 2.06 11.25 28.91
CA ASP A 161 1.16 10.77 27.86
C ASP A 161 1.88 9.90 26.80
N LYS A 162 1.15 9.41 25.79
CA LYS A 162 1.70 8.57 24.70
C LYS A 162 2.74 9.32 23.83
N GLN A 163 2.78 10.64 23.90
CA GLN A 163 3.68 11.52 23.16
C GLN A 163 4.83 12.05 24.03
N GLY A 164 4.88 11.69 25.32
CA GLY A 164 5.93 12.08 26.26
C GLY A 164 5.68 13.42 27.00
N HIS A 165 4.48 13.99 26.90
CA HIS A 165 4.12 15.22 27.60
C HIS A 165 3.66 14.97 29.02
N ASP A 166 3.93 15.93 29.91
CA ASP A 166 3.47 15.93 31.30
C ASP A 166 2.00 16.35 31.38
N VAL A 167 1.14 15.45 31.86
CA VAL A 167 -0.30 15.67 32.00
C VAL A 167 -0.78 15.32 33.42
N PRO A 168 -1.65 16.14 34.04
CA PRO A 168 -2.25 15.83 35.34
C PRO A 168 -3.19 14.63 35.24
N SER A 169 -3.17 13.75 36.26
CA SER A 169 -4.02 12.55 36.34
C SER A 169 -4.71 12.44 37.71
N LEU A 170 -6.04 12.46 37.67
CA LEU A 170 -6.88 12.23 38.84
C LEU A 170 -6.77 10.77 39.28
N SER A 171 -6.73 9.82 38.35
CA SER A 171 -6.58 8.40 38.69
C SER A 171 -5.24 8.09 39.35
N ALA A 172 -4.13 8.71 38.92
CA ALA A 172 -2.84 8.58 39.57
C ALA A 172 -2.85 9.14 41.00
N THR A 173 -3.51 10.28 41.18
CA THR A 173 -3.68 10.93 42.49
C THR A 173 -4.47 10.04 43.44
N LEU A 174 -5.62 9.50 43.01
CA LEU A 174 -6.44 8.59 43.82
C LEU A 174 -5.68 7.31 44.20
N LYS A 175 -4.87 6.76 43.31
CA LYS A 175 -4.04 5.58 43.60
C LYS A 175 -2.96 5.84 44.66
N ASN A 176 -2.60 7.11 44.88
CA ASN A 176 -1.61 7.52 45.86
C ASN A 176 -2.22 7.88 47.22
N GLU A 177 -3.55 7.84 47.35
CA GLU A 177 -4.22 8.09 48.61
C GLU A 177 -4.07 6.93 49.60
N HIS A 178 -3.99 7.25 50.89
CA HIS A 178 -3.79 6.29 51.98
C HIS A 178 -4.94 5.29 52.13
N TRP A 179 -6.15 5.65 51.69
CA TRP A 179 -7.33 4.79 51.71
C TRP A 179 -7.45 3.89 50.47
N TYR A 180 -6.59 4.08 49.46
CA TYR A 180 -6.66 3.32 48.21
C TYR A 180 -5.97 1.95 48.32
N TYR A 181 -6.73 0.87 48.19
CA TYR A 181 -6.18 -0.48 48.24
C TYR A 181 -5.65 -0.94 46.88
N ARG A 182 -4.40 -1.44 46.86
CA ARG A 182 -3.75 -1.92 45.62
C ARG A 182 -4.52 -3.01 44.89
N ILE A 183 -5.29 -3.83 45.61
CA ILE A 183 -6.10 -4.92 45.03
C ILE A 183 -7.17 -4.40 44.06
N TRP A 184 -7.63 -3.16 44.23
CA TRP A 184 -8.60 -2.53 43.32
C TRP A 184 -8.06 -2.30 41.92
N ASN A 185 -6.73 -2.26 41.74
CA ASN A 185 -6.14 -2.20 40.41
C ASN A 185 -6.44 -3.45 39.57
N ASN A 186 -6.92 -4.54 40.18
CA ASN A 186 -7.28 -5.77 39.48
C ASN A 186 -8.80 -5.88 39.22
N ASP A 187 -9.62 -4.93 39.71
CA ASP A 187 -11.07 -4.91 39.45
C ASP A 187 -11.35 -4.12 38.14
N PRO A 188 -11.91 -4.76 37.09
CA PRO A 188 -12.18 -4.10 35.81
C PRO A 188 -13.15 -2.90 35.91
N THR A 189 -14.06 -2.91 36.88
CA THR A 189 -15.00 -1.82 37.11
C THR A 189 -14.31 -0.64 37.75
N VAL A 190 -13.46 -0.87 38.77
CA VAL A 190 -12.68 0.21 39.40
C VAL A 190 -11.68 0.82 38.40
N GLN A 191 -11.00 0.00 37.60
CA GLN A 191 -10.15 0.48 36.50
C GLN A 191 -10.91 1.41 35.55
N SER A 192 -12.13 1.01 35.18
CA SER A 192 -12.96 1.79 34.26
C SER A 192 -13.49 3.08 34.90
N MET A 193 -13.83 3.07 36.19
CA MET A 193 -14.21 4.28 36.93
C MET A 193 -13.06 5.29 36.96
N LEU A 194 -11.83 4.82 37.19
CA LEU A 194 -10.63 5.67 37.21
C LEU A 194 -10.36 6.33 35.84
N VAL A 195 -10.50 5.58 34.75
CA VAL A 195 -10.38 6.13 33.39
C VAL A 195 -11.49 7.15 33.10
N MET A 196 -12.72 6.89 33.54
CA MET A 196 -13.80 7.86 33.40
C MET A 196 -13.55 9.12 34.24
N LEU A 197 -13.02 8.98 35.46
CA LEU A 197 -12.68 10.13 36.32
C LEU A 197 -11.60 11.01 35.69
N ASP A 198 -10.57 10.44 35.06
CA ASP A 198 -9.60 11.22 34.29
C ASP A 198 -10.27 11.97 33.11
N ALA A 199 -11.19 11.33 32.40
CA ALA A 199 -11.92 11.96 31.29
C ALA A 199 -12.89 13.06 31.77
N ILE A 200 -13.57 12.84 32.90
CA ILE A 200 -14.42 13.85 33.55
C ILE A 200 -13.57 15.04 33.97
N TYR A 201 -12.43 14.81 34.63
CA TYR A 201 -11.50 15.88 35.02
C TYR A 201 -11.08 16.70 33.80
N GLN A 202 -10.60 16.07 32.73
CA GLN A 202 -10.20 16.76 31.50
C GLN A 202 -11.31 17.64 30.89
N LYS A 203 -12.58 17.28 31.08
CA LYS A 203 -13.73 18.00 30.48
C LYS A 203 -14.38 19.02 31.41
N PHE A 204 -14.44 18.74 32.71
CA PHE A 204 -15.22 19.47 33.71
C PHE A 204 -14.37 20.25 34.73
N ASP A 205 -13.04 20.18 34.64
CA ASP A 205 -12.16 20.98 35.48
C ASP A 205 -12.49 22.49 35.39
N GLY A 206 -12.46 23.15 36.55
CA GLY A 206 -12.84 24.56 36.68
C GLY A 206 -14.33 24.88 36.52
N LYS A 207 -15.23 23.89 36.39
CA LYS A 207 -16.69 24.06 36.22
C LYS A 207 -17.52 23.82 37.49
N LYS A 208 -17.06 24.37 38.61
CA LYS A 208 -17.70 24.21 39.94
C LYS A 208 -19.17 24.63 39.99
N GLU A 209 -19.59 25.56 39.12
CA GLU A 209 -20.96 26.05 39.00
C GLU A 209 -21.95 24.98 38.52
N TYR A 210 -21.51 23.96 37.78
CA TYR A 210 -22.38 22.91 37.26
C TYR A 210 -22.91 21.97 38.35
N PHE A 211 -22.29 21.96 39.53
CA PHE A 211 -22.78 21.17 40.66
C PHE A 211 -24.21 21.57 41.06
N ALA A 212 -24.52 22.87 41.07
CA ALA A 212 -25.87 23.36 41.41
C ALA A 212 -26.94 22.80 40.46
N GLY A 213 -26.63 22.72 39.16
CA GLY A 213 -27.55 22.21 38.15
C GLY A 213 -27.81 20.70 38.21
N LEU A 214 -26.88 19.93 38.80
CA LEU A 214 -27.07 18.51 39.09
C LEU A 214 -27.91 18.25 40.35
N MET A 215 -27.85 19.18 41.31
CA MET A 215 -28.52 19.10 42.61
C MET A 215 -29.92 19.72 42.62
N ASP A 216 -30.31 20.44 41.56
CA ASP A 216 -31.62 21.10 41.45
C ASP A 216 -32.77 20.07 41.37
N GLU A 217 -33.62 20.05 42.39
CA GLU A 217 -34.78 19.19 42.46
C GLU A 217 -36.01 19.78 41.76
N ASP A 218 -36.13 21.09 41.64
CA ASP A 218 -37.29 21.73 41.03
C ASP A 218 -37.13 21.75 39.50
N ASN A 219 -35.93 22.05 39.02
CA ASN A 219 -35.59 22.17 37.61
C ASN A 219 -34.32 21.38 37.25
N PRO A 220 -34.33 20.04 37.41
CA PRO A 220 -33.16 19.21 37.11
C PRO A 220 -32.74 19.36 35.64
N ILE A 221 -31.45 19.64 35.41
CA ILE A 221 -30.91 19.78 34.04
C ILE A 221 -30.88 18.42 33.36
N ILE A 222 -30.32 17.42 34.03
CA ILE A 222 -30.14 16.07 33.50
C ILE A 222 -31.18 15.14 34.14
N THR A 223 -32.03 14.56 33.31
CA THR A 223 -33.11 13.66 33.73
C THR A 223 -33.10 12.36 32.94
N PHE A 224 -33.91 11.40 33.36
CA PHE A 224 -34.22 10.18 32.62
C PHE A 224 -35.64 9.74 32.97
N ILE A 225 -36.23 8.89 32.12
CA ILE A 225 -37.55 8.33 32.35
C ILE A 225 -37.39 7.03 33.17
N PHE A 226 -37.73 7.10 34.45
CA PHE A 226 -37.72 6.01 35.41
C PHE A 226 -38.96 5.11 35.25
N MET A 227 -38.76 3.79 35.27
CA MET A 227 -39.85 2.80 35.26
C MET A 227 -39.57 1.64 36.23
N ASP A 228 -40.50 1.37 37.16
CA ASP A 228 -40.47 0.18 38.02
C ASP A 228 -41.13 -1.01 37.32
N LEU A 229 -40.36 -2.04 37.01
CA LEU A 229 -40.82 -3.21 36.26
C LEU A 229 -41.84 -4.09 37.01
N LYS A 230 -41.96 -3.98 38.34
CA LYS A 230 -42.98 -4.73 39.11
C LYS A 230 -44.40 -4.33 38.74
N GLU A 231 -44.65 -3.07 38.37
CA GLU A 231 -45.97 -2.62 37.90
C GLU A 231 -46.35 -3.19 36.52
N TYR A 232 -45.37 -3.67 35.74
CA TYR A 232 -45.56 -4.02 34.33
C TYR A 232 -45.58 -5.52 34.01
N LYS A 233 -45.47 -6.42 35.01
CA LYS A 233 -45.50 -7.91 34.84
C LYS A 233 -44.62 -8.42 33.68
N LEU A 234 -43.40 -7.92 33.55
CA LEU A 234 -42.49 -8.30 32.47
C LEU A 234 -41.63 -9.52 32.89
N THR A 235 -41.57 -10.56 32.05
CA THR A 235 -40.86 -11.82 32.31
C THR A 235 -39.38 -11.77 31.89
N ASP A 236 -38.56 -12.62 32.51
CA ASP A 236 -37.11 -12.79 32.28
C ASP A 236 -36.69 -12.98 30.80
N ASP A 237 -37.61 -13.46 29.96
CA ASP A 237 -37.41 -13.62 28.51
C ASP A 237 -37.18 -12.28 27.77
N LEU A 238 -37.76 -11.18 28.25
CA LEU A 238 -37.52 -9.86 27.66
C LEU A 238 -36.14 -9.33 28.04
N TYR A 239 -35.66 -9.62 29.25
CA TYR A 239 -34.32 -9.29 29.72
C TYR A 239 -33.23 -10.00 28.91
N ILE A 240 -33.43 -11.28 28.59
CA ILE A 240 -32.52 -12.06 27.72
C ILE A 240 -32.53 -11.50 26.29
N LYS A 241 -33.70 -11.12 25.76
CA LYS A 241 -33.83 -10.52 24.41
C LYS A 241 -33.28 -9.09 24.33
N MET A 242 -33.42 -8.27 25.37
CA MET A 242 -32.88 -6.91 25.43
C MET A 242 -31.37 -6.90 25.63
N ASN A 243 -30.80 -7.81 26.44
CA ASN A 243 -29.35 -7.99 26.56
C ASN A 243 -28.69 -8.64 25.34
N SER A 244 -29.46 -9.35 24.51
CA SER A 244 -28.98 -9.84 23.20
C SER A 244 -28.64 -8.71 22.21
N ARG A 245 -29.19 -7.50 22.43
CA ARG A 245 -28.83 -6.24 21.74
C ARG A 245 -27.66 -5.49 22.38
N GLY A 246 -27.18 -5.92 23.55
CA GLY A 246 -26.02 -5.35 24.24
C GLY A 246 -24.67 -5.72 23.61
N LYS A 247 -24.63 -6.16 22.35
CA LYS A 247 -23.38 -6.13 21.59
C LYS A 247 -23.12 -4.67 21.25
N PRO A 248 -21.94 -4.09 21.56
CA PRO A 248 -21.59 -2.78 21.03
C PRO A 248 -21.82 -2.82 19.52
N LEU A 249 -22.48 -1.79 18.98
CA LEU A 249 -22.61 -1.62 17.53
C LEU A 249 -21.22 -1.77 16.93
N SER A 250 -21.11 -2.55 15.85
CA SER A 250 -19.84 -2.62 15.14
C SER A 250 -19.48 -1.23 14.63
N LYS A 251 -18.20 -1.02 14.31
CA LYS A 251 -17.73 0.23 13.70
C LYS A 251 -18.56 0.58 12.47
N PHE A 252 -18.84 -0.43 11.63
CA PHE A 252 -19.70 -0.28 10.47
C PHE A 252 -21.13 0.12 10.82
N GLU A 253 -21.75 -0.51 11.84
CA GLU A 253 -23.12 -0.13 12.24
C GLU A 253 -23.21 1.33 12.74
N ASN A 254 -22.17 1.81 13.45
CA ASN A 254 -22.07 3.22 13.83
C ASN A 254 -21.88 4.13 12.61
N PHE A 255 -20.99 3.75 11.67
CA PHE A 255 -20.79 4.46 10.41
C PHE A 255 -22.10 4.53 9.60
N LYS A 256 -22.79 3.41 9.45
CA LYS A 256 -24.04 3.25 8.70
C LYS A 256 -25.12 4.20 9.25
N ALA A 257 -25.33 4.20 10.56
CA ALA A 257 -26.30 5.10 11.20
C ALA A 257 -26.00 6.58 10.93
N LYS A 258 -24.74 7.00 11.06
CA LYS A 258 -24.31 8.39 10.77
C LYS A 258 -24.43 8.71 9.26
N PHE A 259 -24.07 7.77 8.38
CA PHE A 259 -24.17 7.93 6.93
C PHE A 259 -25.62 8.05 6.46
N GLU A 260 -26.52 7.25 7.02
CA GLU A 260 -27.96 7.36 6.78
C GLU A 260 -28.53 8.72 7.21
N GLN A 261 -28.12 9.22 8.38
CA GLN A 261 -28.48 10.57 8.83
C GLN A 261 -27.97 11.64 7.87
N TYR A 262 -26.74 11.49 7.37
CA TYR A 262 -26.17 12.39 6.37
C TYR A 262 -26.96 12.42 5.06
N ILE A 263 -27.38 11.25 4.54
CA ILE A 263 -28.26 11.17 3.35
C ILE A 263 -29.57 11.91 3.59
N LYS A 264 -30.16 11.76 4.79
CA LYS A 264 -31.39 12.47 5.16
C LYS A 264 -31.21 13.99 5.19
N VAL A 265 -30.06 14.48 5.66
CA VAL A 265 -29.72 15.91 5.62
C VAL A 265 -29.58 16.39 4.17
N LEU A 266 -28.88 15.63 3.30
CA LEU A 266 -28.76 15.96 1.88
C LEU A 266 -30.13 16.05 1.18
N LEU A 267 -31.03 15.11 1.45
CA LEU A 267 -32.39 15.11 0.90
C LEU A 267 -33.22 16.33 1.31
N ASN A 268 -33.02 16.83 2.53
CA ASN A 268 -33.73 18.01 2.99
C ASN A 268 -33.24 19.28 2.28
N ASN A 269 -31.93 19.33 1.98
CA ASN A 269 -31.24 20.47 1.40
C ASN A 269 -31.32 20.53 -0.13
N ASP A 270 -31.46 19.38 -0.81
CA ASP A 270 -31.50 19.31 -2.28
C ASP A 270 -32.92 18.98 -2.80
N ALA A 271 -33.52 19.94 -3.51
CA ALA A 271 -34.86 19.79 -4.07
C ALA A 271 -34.93 18.75 -5.21
N SER A 272 -33.83 18.49 -5.92
CA SER A 272 -33.80 17.54 -7.04
C SER A 272 -34.03 16.10 -6.59
N LEU A 273 -33.52 15.73 -5.41
CA LEU A 273 -33.64 14.38 -4.85
C LEU A 273 -35.01 14.08 -4.26
N LYS A 274 -35.75 15.09 -3.79
CA LYS A 274 -37.12 14.89 -3.26
C LYS A 274 -38.03 14.27 -4.31
N ASN A 275 -37.76 14.58 -5.58
CA ASN A 275 -38.52 14.14 -6.74
C ASN A 275 -38.00 12.82 -7.35
N LYS A 276 -36.73 12.44 -7.14
CA LYS A 276 -36.19 11.16 -7.61
C LYS A 276 -36.74 10.01 -6.75
N LYS A 277 -37.48 9.09 -7.36
CA LYS A 277 -38.04 7.91 -6.71
C LYS A 277 -37.26 6.67 -7.10
N TYR A 278 -37.06 5.79 -6.13
CA TYR A 278 -36.44 4.49 -6.28
C TYR A 278 -37.45 3.40 -5.96
N LYS A 279 -37.31 2.24 -6.58
CA LYS A 279 -38.25 1.13 -6.42
C LYS A 279 -37.65 0.05 -5.54
N ILE A 280 -38.34 -0.31 -4.47
CA ILE A 280 -38.00 -1.45 -3.62
C ILE A 280 -39.08 -2.52 -3.71
N ASN A 281 -38.67 -3.78 -3.70
CA ASN A 281 -39.57 -4.91 -3.60
C ASN A 281 -39.65 -5.35 -2.14
N TYR A 282 -40.79 -5.08 -1.51
CA TYR A 282 -41.11 -5.54 -0.17
C TYR A 282 -42.34 -6.43 -0.24
N SER A 283 -42.28 -7.64 0.32
CA SER A 283 -43.40 -8.61 0.35
C SER A 283 -44.14 -8.80 -0.99
N SER A 284 -43.38 -8.88 -2.10
CA SER A 284 -43.91 -9.01 -3.47
C SER A 284 -44.74 -7.82 -3.98
N THR A 285 -44.64 -6.66 -3.33
CA THR A 285 -45.19 -5.38 -3.79
C THR A 285 -44.07 -4.37 -4.06
N GLU A 286 -44.11 -3.76 -5.24
CA GLU A 286 -43.17 -2.72 -5.65
C GLU A 286 -43.61 -1.38 -5.03
N THR A 287 -42.73 -0.77 -4.23
CA THR A 287 -43.01 0.50 -3.54
C THR A 287 -42.00 1.55 -3.95
N GLU A 288 -42.48 2.76 -4.27
CA GLU A 288 -41.62 3.90 -4.55
C GLU A 288 -41.19 4.61 -3.26
N VAL A 289 -39.88 4.82 -3.13
CA VAL A 289 -39.25 5.41 -1.95
C VAL A 289 -38.22 6.48 -2.33
N ASP A 290 -37.84 7.32 -1.37
CA ASP A 290 -36.73 8.26 -1.53
C ASP A 290 -35.36 7.56 -1.39
N LEU A 291 -34.28 8.29 -1.68
CA LEU A 291 -32.90 7.79 -1.61
C LEU A 291 -32.52 7.25 -0.22
N TYR A 292 -32.98 7.91 0.84
CA TYR A 292 -32.66 7.52 2.23
C TYR A 292 -33.25 6.15 2.52
N LYS A 293 -34.55 5.97 2.28
CA LYS A 293 -35.23 4.68 2.44
C LYS A 293 -34.68 3.61 1.51
N TYR A 294 -34.31 3.98 0.28
CA TYR A 294 -33.69 3.05 -0.67
C TYR A 294 -32.33 2.53 -0.16
N PHE A 295 -31.47 3.44 0.29
CA PHE A 295 -30.16 3.10 0.84
C PHE A 295 -30.30 2.26 2.11
N SER A 296 -31.05 2.73 3.12
CA SER A 296 -31.24 2.02 4.40
C SER A 296 -31.80 0.61 4.19
N TYR A 297 -32.70 0.42 3.23
CA TYR A 297 -33.24 -0.91 2.93
C TYR A 297 -32.21 -1.81 2.22
N ASN A 298 -31.52 -1.32 1.19
CA ASN A 298 -30.65 -2.16 0.37
C ASN A 298 -29.30 -2.47 1.02
N ILE A 299 -28.78 -1.59 1.89
CA ILE A 299 -27.55 -1.86 2.65
C ILE A 299 -27.72 -3.07 3.55
N ASP A 300 -28.88 -3.23 4.18
CA ASP A 300 -29.20 -4.36 5.06
C ASP A 300 -29.77 -5.59 4.32
N THR A 301 -30.05 -5.48 3.02
CA THR A 301 -30.67 -6.56 2.24
C THR A 301 -29.83 -6.95 1.01
N LYS A 302 -30.06 -6.32 -0.14
CA LYS A 302 -29.43 -6.66 -1.43
C LYS A 302 -27.91 -6.61 -1.34
N TRP A 303 -27.36 -5.49 -0.88
CA TRP A 303 -25.92 -5.28 -0.90
C TRP A 303 -25.23 -6.17 0.13
N THR A 304 -25.78 -6.31 1.35
CA THR A 304 -25.29 -7.32 2.32
C THR A 304 -25.33 -8.74 1.74
N THR A 305 -26.37 -9.11 0.98
CA THR A 305 -26.46 -10.44 0.34
C THR A 305 -25.32 -10.69 -0.67
N LEU A 306 -24.90 -9.65 -1.41
CA LEU A 306 -23.75 -9.71 -2.33
C LEU A 306 -22.46 -9.95 -1.56
N PHE A 307 -22.12 -9.10 -0.59
CA PHE A 307 -20.87 -9.22 0.17
C PHE A 307 -20.81 -10.52 1.00
N TRP A 308 -21.96 -11.04 1.43
CA TRP A 308 -22.05 -12.33 2.12
C TRP A 308 -21.51 -13.49 1.26
N GLN A 309 -21.61 -13.43 -0.07
CA GLN A 309 -21.08 -14.48 -0.94
C GLN A 309 -19.56 -14.62 -0.81
N TYR A 310 -18.87 -13.53 -0.47
CA TYR A 310 -17.42 -13.47 -0.29
C TYR A 310 -16.97 -13.75 1.16
N CYS A 311 -17.93 -13.88 2.08
CA CYS A 311 -17.68 -14.20 3.50
C CYS A 311 -17.73 -15.71 3.81
N LYS A 312 -17.97 -16.55 2.79
CA LYS A 312 -18.01 -18.02 2.92
C LYS A 312 -16.63 -18.56 3.40
N ASN A 313 -16.62 -19.76 3.98
CA ASN A 313 -15.42 -20.45 4.49
C ASN A 313 -14.73 -19.76 5.70
N GLY A 314 -15.50 -19.36 6.72
CA GLY A 314 -14.93 -18.87 7.98
C GLY A 314 -14.49 -17.39 7.98
N LYS A 315 -15.01 -16.60 7.02
CA LYS A 315 -14.77 -15.15 6.91
C LYS A 315 -16.01 -14.30 7.24
N ALA A 316 -17.01 -14.86 7.92
CA ALA A 316 -18.25 -14.15 8.28
C ALA A 316 -18.01 -12.85 9.06
N GLN A 317 -16.93 -12.79 9.85
CA GLN A 317 -16.48 -11.63 10.60
C GLN A 317 -15.98 -10.46 9.73
N ASN A 318 -15.72 -10.67 8.44
CA ASN A 318 -15.19 -9.65 7.53
C ASN A 318 -16.28 -8.86 6.80
N LEU A 319 -17.56 -9.25 6.92
CA LEU A 319 -18.67 -8.63 6.18
C LEU A 319 -18.63 -7.09 6.27
N ASP A 320 -18.59 -6.58 7.50
CA ASP A 320 -18.53 -5.15 7.80
C ASP A 320 -17.32 -4.50 7.12
N SER A 321 -16.14 -5.10 7.26
CA SER A 321 -14.91 -4.58 6.64
C SER A 321 -14.96 -4.57 5.11
N TYR A 322 -15.62 -5.56 4.49
CA TYR A 322 -15.78 -5.62 3.04
C TYR A 322 -16.66 -4.50 2.51
N ILE A 323 -17.74 -4.19 3.23
CA ILE A 323 -18.62 -3.05 2.88
C ILE A 323 -17.89 -1.73 3.11
N GLU A 324 -17.22 -1.56 4.26
CA GLU A 324 -16.42 -0.35 4.56
C GLU A 324 -15.34 -0.10 3.48
N ASN A 325 -14.61 -1.14 3.10
CA ASN A 325 -13.57 -1.06 2.07
C ASN A 325 -14.14 -0.69 0.70
N PHE A 326 -15.28 -1.27 0.32
CA PHE A 326 -15.96 -0.92 -0.93
C PHE A 326 -16.36 0.56 -0.94
N ILE A 327 -17.02 1.03 0.13
CA ILE A 327 -17.42 2.44 0.29
C ILE A 327 -16.19 3.34 0.17
N ARG A 328 -15.10 2.99 0.86
CA ARG A 328 -13.84 3.73 0.80
C ARG A 328 -13.30 3.83 -0.62
N VAL A 329 -13.21 2.72 -1.34
CA VAL A 329 -12.70 2.70 -2.73
C VAL A 329 -13.54 3.61 -3.63
N ILE A 330 -14.87 3.51 -3.58
CA ILE A 330 -15.75 4.33 -4.43
C ILE A 330 -15.63 5.81 -4.10
N LEU A 331 -15.64 6.18 -2.81
CA LEU A 331 -15.49 7.58 -2.39
C LEU A 331 -14.12 8.15 -2.79
N THR A 332 -13.05 7.36 -2.66
CA THR A 332 -11.71 7.75 -3.11
C THR A 332 -11.67 8.01 -4.61
N CYS A 333 -12.18 7.09 -5.42
CA CYS A 333 -12.16 7.23 -6.88
C CYS A 333 -13.05 8.40 -7.33
N HIS A 334 -14.23 8.56 -6.73
CA HIS A 334 -15.11 9.70 -7.01
C HIS A 334 -14.44 11.03 -6.64
N TYR A 335 -13.77 11.13 -5.48
CA TYR A 335 -13.04 12.34 -5.10
C TYR A 335 -11.86 12.62 -6.05
N ALA A 336 -11.06 11.60 -6.37
CA ALA A 336 -9.96 11.68 -7.33
C ALA A 336 -10.41 12.18 -8.71
N SER A 337 -11.65 11.86 -9.09
CA SER A 337 -12.28 12.29 -10.35
C SER A 337 -12.62 13.77 -10.41
N LYS A 338 -12.71 14.44 -9.26
CA LYS A 338 -13.13 15.85 -9.12
C LYS A 338 -12.01 16.76 -8.62
N VAL A 339 -11.06 16.23 -7.85
CA VAL A 339 -9.99 17.04 -7.28
C VAL A 339 -9.11 17.59 -8.40
N GLU A 340 -8.93 18.91 -8.41
CA GLU A 340 -7.97 19.59 -9.26
C GLU A 340 -6.73 19.89 -8.44
N LEU A 341 -5.63 19.22 -8.76
CA LEU A 341 -4.36 19.43 -8.10
C LEU A 341 -3.58 20.50 -8.85
N ALA A 342 -2.99 21.43 -8.10
CA ALA A 342 -2.10 22.42 -8.69
C ALA A 342 -0.94 21.73 -9.42
N PRO A 343 -0.39 22.32 -10.49
CA PRO A 343 0.77 21.77 -11.17
C PRO A 343 1.90 21.48 -10.16
N LYS A 344 2.45 20.25 -10.18
CA LYS A 344 3.49 19.76 -9.26
C LYS A 344 3.06 19.48 -7.82
N ALA A 345 1.77 19.59 -7.48
CA ALA A 345 1.30 19.10 -6.19
C ALA A 345 1.37 17.57 -6.16
N THR A 346 2.23 17.03 -5.30
CA THR A 346 2.46 15.58 -5.13
C THR A 346 1.57 14.95 -4.06
N SER A 347 0.75 15.77 -3.38
CA SER A 347 -0.05 15.31 -2.26
C SER A 347 -1.37 16.08 -2.18
N ASP A 348 -2.39 15.36 -1.72
CA ASP A 348 -3.69 15.90 -1.36
C ASP A 348 -4.08 15.29 -0.02
N GLU A 349 -4.43 16.13 0.95
CA GLU A 349 -4.73 15.68 2.31
C GLU A 349 -5.89 14.68 2.34
N THR A 350 -6.91 14.87 1.50
CA THR A 350 -8.07 13.98 1.43
C THR A 350 -7.67 12.62 0.85
N LEU A 351 -6.96 12.59 -0.29
CA LEU A 351 -6.46 11.35 -0.88
C LEU A 351 -5.47 10.63 0.05
N ASN A 352 -4.63 11.36 0.79
CA ASN A 352 -3.70 10.76 1.75
C ASN A 352 -4.45 10.04 2.88
N VAL A 353 -5.50 10.66 3.44
CA VAL A 353 -6.36 10.02 4.45
C VAL A 353 -7.10 8.82 3.86
N LEU A 354 -7.72 9.00 2.69
CA LEU A 354 -8.51 7.96 2.04
C LEU A 354 -7.68 6.79 1.49
N MET A 355 -6.39 6.98 1.22
CA MET A 355 -5.47 5.95 0.73
C MET A 355 -4.52 5.41 1.81
N SER A 356 -4.53 5.98 3.03
CA SER A 356 -3.61 5.55 4.10
C SER A 356 -3.82 4.07 4.49
N SER A 357 -2.72 3.34 4.58
CA SER A 357 -2.66 1.97 5.08
C SER A 357 -2.29 1.87 6.56
N ASP A 358 -2.12 3.01 7.27
CA ASP A 358 -1.75 2.98 8.69
C ASP A 358 -2.85 2.32 9.52
N SER A 359 -2.47 1.68 10.63
CA SER A 359 -3.41 1.01 11.54
C SER A 359 -4.55 1.93 11.99
N ASP A 360 -4.26 3.22 12.17
CA ASP A 360 -5.18 4.25 12.61
C ASP A 360 -6.22 4.65 11.54
N TYR A 361 -5.97 4.30 10.26
CA TYR A 361 -6.85 4.57 9.12
C TYR A 361 -7.32 3.29 8.41
N LYS A 362 -7.09 2.11 9.01
CA LYS A 362 -7.54 0.83 8.47
C LYS A 362 -9.06 0.72 8.39
N SER A 363 -9.78 1.38 9.31
CA SER A 363 -11.23 1.61 9.26
C SER A 363 -11.47 3.10 9.52
N LEU A 364 -12.14 3.77 8.58
CA LEU A 364 -12.42 5.21 8.66
C LEU A 364 -13.78 5.43 9.32
N THR A 365 -13.81 6.16 10.43
CA THR A 365 -15.07 6.56 11.07
C THR A 365 -15.80 7.59 10.19
N PHE A 366 -17.13 7.71 10.37
CA PHE A 366 -17.91 8.68 9.60
C PHE A 366 -17.39 10.12 9.80
N ASN A 367 -17.03 10.49 11.03
CA ASN A 367 -16.50 11.83 11.33
C ASN A 367 -15.20 12.12 10.55
N LYS A 368 -14.36 11.10 10.29
CA LYS A 368 -13.17 11.28 9.43
C LYS A 368 -13.59 11.61 8.00
N TYR A 369 -14.57 10.89 7.45
CA TYR A 369 -15.12 11.21 6.12
C TYR A 369 -15.75 12.60 6.07
N GLU A 370 -16.50 13.00 7.09
CA GLU A 370 -17.10 14.34 7.18
C GLU A 370 -16.03 15.44 7.29
N GLY A 371 -14.90 15.17 7.95
CA GLY A 371 -13.73 16.04 7.97
C GLY A 371 -12.99 16.12 6.62
N THR A 372 -13.28 15.21 5.68
CA THR A 372 -12.76 15.28 4.31
C THR A 372 -13.74 15.98 3.36
N LYS A 373 -13.25 16.37 2.18
CA LYS A 373 -14.10 16.89 1.08
C LYS A 373 -14.66 15.77 0.17
N ALA A 374 -14.58 14.50 0.60
CA ALA A 374 -14.96 13.37 -0.23
C ALA A 374 -16.46 13.06 -0.23
N LEU A 375 -17.16 13.44 0.85
CA LEU A 375 -18.60 13.29 0.94
C LEU A 375 -19.32 14.41 0.18
N SER A 376 -20.16 14.02 -0.76
CA SER A 376 -21.04 14.92 -1.53
C SER A 376 -22.24 14.13 -2.03
N LEU A 377 -23.27 14.82 -2.52
CA LEU A 377 -24.42 14.14 -3.10
C LEU A 377 -24.04 13.19 -4.24
N ASP A 378 -23.25 13.69 -5.20
CA ASP A 378 -22.79 12.88 -6.34
C ASP A 378 -21.98 11.66 -5.88
N ALA A 379 -21.22 11.77 -4.78
CA ALA A 379 -20.48 10.64 -4.23
C ALA A 379 -21.41 9.55 -3.69
N VAL A 380 -22.49 9.96 -3.01
CA VAL A 380 -23.51 9.01 -2.50
C VAL A 380 -24.24 8.35 -3.67
N LEU A 381 -24.63 9.12 -4.69
CA LEU A 381 -25.27 8.57 -5.88
C LEU A 381 -24.35 7.59 -6.60
N SER A 382 -23.08 7.97 -6.80
CA SER A 382 -22.06 7.09 -7.38
C SER A 382 -21.91 5.79 -6.60
N LEU A 383 -21.94 5.83 -5.26
CA LEU A 383 -21.89 4.64 -4.42
C LEU A 383 -23.10 3.72 -4.64
N VAL A 384 -24.30 4.28 -4.61
CA VAL A 384 -25.55 3.53 -4.80
C VAL A 384 -25.60 2.90 -6.19
N ASP A 385 -25.29 3.68 -7.23
CA ASP A 385 -25.31 3.20 -8.61
C ASP A 385 -24.26 2.09 -8.84
N SER A 386 -23.09 2.19 -8.18
CA SER A 386 -22.04 1.16 -8.25
C SER A 386 -22.46 -0.16 -7.60
N LEU A 387 -23.10 -0.09 -6.42
CA LEU A 387 -23.58 -1.27 -5.71
C LEU A 387 -24.72 -1.96 -6.48
N ASP A 388 -25.60 -1.19 -7.09
CA ASP A 388 -26.69 -1.72 -7.90
C ASP A 388 -26.18 -2.36 -9.21
N ALA A 389 -25.16 -1.78 -9.84
CA ALA A 389 -24.57 -2.33 -11.07
C ALA A 389 -23.90 -3.70 -10.86
N LEU A 390 -23.29 -3.92 -9.69
CA LEU A 390 -22.60 -5.16 -9.33
C LEU A 390 -23.53 -6.25 -8.77
N TYR A 391 -24.71 -5.88 -8.29
CA TYR A 391 -25.60 -6.80 -7.59
C TYR A 391 -26.14 -7.90 -8.52
N ASN A 392 -25.93 -9.16 -8.12
CA ASN A 392 -26.36 -10.35 -8.86
C ASN A 392 -27.07 -11.38 -7.98
N GLY A 393 -27.81 -10.91 -6.97
CA GLY A 393 -28.54 -11.80 -6.07
C GLY A 393 -27.63 -12.61 -5.14
N LYS A 394 -27.85 -13.93 -5.10
CA LYS A 394 -27.08 -14.87 -4.26
C LYS A 394 -25.83 -15.44 -4.95
N ASN A 395 -25.50 -14.90 -6.12
CA ASN A 395 -24.26 -15.21 -6.83
C ASN A 395 -23.20 -14.14 -6.45
N GLY A 396 -21.94 -14.37 -6.83
CA GLY A 396 -20.93 -13.32 -6.81
C GLY A 396 -21.33 -12.15 -7.72
N ILE A 397 -20.45 -11.16 -7.89
CA ILE A 397 -20.68 -10.07 -8.83
C ILE A 397 -21.11 -10.58 -10.21
N LYS A 398 -21.89 -9.78 -10.93
CA LYS A 398 -22.26 -10.11 -12.30
C LYS A 398 -21.05 -9.84 -13.21
N HIS A 399 -20.72 -10.83 -14.03
CA HIS A 399 -19.67 -10.72 -15.04
C HIS A 399 -20.21 -10.10 -16.34
N TYR A 400 -19.42 -9.19 -16.90
CA TYR A 400 -19.70 -8.50 -18.15
C TYR A 400 -18.54 -8.62 -19.16
N VAL A 401 -17.31 -8.81 -18.68
CA VAL A 401 -16.14 -8.98 -19.54
C VAL A 401 -16.12 -10.41 -20.07
N SER A 402 -15.88 -10.56 -21.37
CA SER A 402 -15.81 -11.88 -22.01
C SER A 402 -14.58 -12.66 -21.54
N GLU A 403 -14.65 -13.99 -21.53
CA GLU A 403 -13.56 -14.83 -21.00
C GLU A 403 -12.23 -14.63 -21.76
N ASP A 404 -12.28 -14.33 -23.06
CA ASP A 404 -11.10 -14.01 -23.89
C ASP A 404 -10.41 -12.68 -23.50
N TYR A 405 -11.11 -11.80 -22.76
CA TYR A 405 -10.63 -10.50 -22.29
C TYR A 405 -10.29 -10.46 -20.80
N LYS A 406 -10.40 -11.59 -20.11
CA LYS A 406 -10.03 -11.73 -18.70
C LYS A 406 -8.58 -11.35 -18.40
N PHE A 407 -7.67 -11.51 -19.37
CA PHE A 407 -6.29 -11.02 -19.29
C PHE A 407 -6.23 -9.51 -18.98
N TYR A 408 -7.10 -8.71 -19.61
CA TYR A 408 -7.11 -7.26 -19.45
C TYR A 408 -7.79 -6.85 -18.14
N PHE A 409 -8.86 -7.55 -17.76
CA PHE A 409 -9.59 -7.26 -16.52
C PHE A 409 -10.29 -8.51 -15.97
N ASP A 410 -9.72 -9.09 -14.93
CA ASP A 410 -10.37 -10.17 -14.17
C ASP A 410 -11.30 -9.56 -13.11
N GLU A 411 -12.60 -9.58 -13.39
CA GLU A 411 -13.64 -8.98 -12.54
C GLU A 411 -13.61 -9.55 -11.11
N ASP A 412 -13.37 -10.85 -10.95
CA ASP A 412 -13.36 -11.52 -9.64
C ASP A 412 -12.10 -11.15 -8.82
N ASP A 413 -10.92 -11.16 -9.44
CA ASP A 413 -9.68 -10.77 -8.78
C ASP A 413 -9.71 -9.29 -8.35
N ILE A 414 -10.13 -8.40 -9.24
CA ILE A 414 -10.24 -6.98 -8.95
C ILE A 414 -11.25 -6.72 -7.85
N PHE A 415 -12.45 -7.31 -7.92
CA PHE A 415 -13.46 -7.11 -6.88
C PHE A 415 -13.02 -7.66 -5.52
N LYS A 416 -12.30 -8.79 -5.50
CA LYS A 416 -11.69 -9.31 -4.27
C LYS A 416 -10.69 -8.31 -3.69
N LYS A 417 -9.83 -7.70 -4.51
CA LYS A 417 -8.90 -6.65 -4.08
C LYS A 417 -9.63 -5.39 -3.60
N VAL A 418 -10.78 -5.04 -4.17
CA VAL A 418 -11.64 -3.92 -3.70
C VAL A 418 -12.09 -4.17 -2.26
N ILE A 419 -12.72 -5.31 -1.99
CA ILE A 419 -13.28 -5.61 -0.67
C ILE A 419 -12.20 -5.88 0.38
N GLU A 420 -11.00 -6.28 -0.03
CA GLU A 420 -9.83 -6.42 0.84
C GLU A 420 -9.01 -5.11 0.97
N ASN A 421 -9.41 -4.03 0.27
CA ASN A 421 -8.71 -2.74 0.16
C ASN A 421 -7.22 -2.88 -0.20
N ASN A 422 -6.93 -3.75 -1.18
CA ASN A 422 -5.59 -4.08 -1.64
C ASN A 422 -5.35 -3.71 -3.11
N LEU A 423 -6.16 -2.79 -3.67
CA LEU A 423 -5.94 -2.31 -5.02
C LEU A 423 -4.73 -1.38 -5.09
N THR A 424 -3.87 -1.63 -6.08
CA THR A 424 -2.86 -0.67 -6.54
C THR A 424 -3.53 0.57 -7.15
N ARG A 425 -2.75 1.64 -7.39
CA ARG A 425 -3.26 2.87 -8.02
C ARG A 425 -3.76 2.61 -9.45
N ASN A 426 -3.04 1.79 -10.20
CA ASN A 426 -3.39 1.38 -11.56
C ASN A 426 -4.72 0.59 -11.55
N GLU A 427 -4.86 -0.41 -10.68
CA GLU A 427 -6.10 -1.20 -10.57
C GLU A 427 -7.29 -0.35 -10.08
N ARG A 428 -7.07 0.71 -9.29
CA ARG A 428 -8.13 1.66 -8.92
C ARG A 428 -8.65 2.45 -10.12
N ILE A 429 -7.78 2.82 -11.05
CA ILE A 429 -8.18 3.46 -12.31
C ILE A 429 -9.01 2.47 -13.14
N GLN A 430 -8.55 1.22 -13.27
CA GLN A 430 -9.25 0.17 -14.02
C GLN A 430 -10.62 -0.14 -13.40
N PHE A 431 -10.69 -0.34 -12.09
CA PHE A 431 -11.95 -0.59 -11.39
C PHE A 431 -12.93 0.59 -11.52
N TYR A 432 -12.42 1.82 -11.42
CA TYR A 432 -13.23 3.01 -11.64
C TYR A 432 -13.78 3.07 -13.07
N ALA A 433 -12.94 2.81 -14.07
CA ALA A 433 -13.35 2.79 -15.48
C ALA A 433 -14.44 1.74 -15.75
N TYR A 434 -14.26 0.54 -15.19
CA TYR A 434 -15.22 -0.56 -15.30
C TYR A 434 -16.58 -0.21 -14.66
N ILE A 435 -16.58 0.24 -13.40
CA ILE A 435 -17.83 0.58 -12.71
C ILE A 435 -18.56 1.73 -13.39
N ARG A 436 -17.83 2.77 -13.80
CA ARG A 436 -18.44 3.93 -14.46
C ARG A 436 -18.99 3.57 -15.84
N PHE A 437 -18.36 2.65 -16.57
CA PHE A 437 -18.91 2.07 -17.79
C PHE A 437 -20.28 1.43 -17.52
N LEU A 438 -20.36 0.53 -16.53
CA LEU A 438 -21.61 -0.17 -16.22
C LEU A 438 -22.73 0.81 -15.83
N VAL A 439 -22.42 1.82 -15.00
CA VAL A 439 -23.40 2.81 -14.56
C VAL A 439 -23.92 3.65 -15.72
N LEU A 440 -23.03 4.16 -16.58
CA LEU A 440 -23.44 5.01 -17.71
C LEU A 440 -24.22 4.24 -18.78
N ASN A 441 -23.87 2.97 -19.00
CA ASN A 441 -24.49 2.11 -20.00
C ASN A 441 -25.64 1.27 -19.46
N GLN A 442 -26.15 1.58 -18.26
CA GLN A 442 -27.28 0.88 -17.63
C GLN A 442 -27.06 -0.64 -17.58
N CYS A 443 -25.83 -1.06 -17.29
CA CYS A 443 -25.42 -2.46 -17.25
C CYS A 443 -25.59 -3.20 -18.59
N ASN A 444 -25.53 -2.48 -19.72
CA ASN A 444 -25.28 -3.08 -21.03
C ASN A 444 -23.76 -3.27 -21.21
N GLY A 445 -23.33 -4.49 -21.54
CA GLY A 445 -21.94 -4.87 -21.74
C GLY A 445 -21.39 -4.56 -23.14
N ASP A 446 -22.19 -4.01 -24.05
CA ASP A 446 -21.77 -3.72 -25.42
C ASP A 446 -20.55 -2.78 -25.46
N GLY A 447 -19.40 -3.29 -25.95
CA GLY A 447 -18.15 -2.54 -26.05
C GLY A 447 -17.25 -2.58 -24.82
N ILE A 448 -17.65 -3.29 -23.74
CA ILE A 448 -16.86 -3.34 -22.49
C ILE A 448 -15.49 -4.00 -22.67
N ASP A 449 -15.40 -5.00 -23.54
CA ASP A 449 -14.15 -5.73 -23.81
C ASP A 449 -13.08 -4.80 -24.40
N GLU A 450 -13.43 -4.02 -25.42
CA GLU A 450 -12.52 -3.04 -26.03
C GLU A 450 -12.21 -1.88 -25.07
N TRP A 451 -13.21 -1.43 -24.31
CA TRP A 451 -13.02 -0.43 -23.27
C TRP A 451 -11.98 -0.89 -22.25
N MET A 452 -12.14 -2.08 -21.68
CA MET A 452 -11.23 -2.58 -20.65
C MET A 452 -9.86 -2.96 -21.23
N ARG A 453 -9.77 -3.42 -22.48
CA ARG A 453 -8.49 -3.59 -23.19
C ARG A 453 -7.71 -2.28 -23.28
N VAL A 454 -8.34 -1.21 -23.78
CA VAL A 454 -7.69 0.12 -23.89
C VAL A 454 -7.28 0.63 -22.51
N ILE A 455 -8.19 0.59 -21.53
CA ILE A 455 -7.92 1.04 -20.16
C ILE A 455 -6.78 0.24 -19.53
N HIS A 456 -6.76 -1.08 -19.69
CA HIS A 456 -5.66 -1.92 -19.24
C HIS A 456 -4.34 -1.44 -19.85
N ASN A 457 -4.25 -1.37 -21.18
CA ASN A 457 -3.01 -1.03 -21.88
C ASN A 457 -2.47 0.34 -21.46
N ILE A 458 -3.29 1.39 -21.38
CA ILE A 458 -2.82 2.74 -21.02
C ILE A 458 -2.50 2.89 -19.53
N SER A 459 -3.12 2.07 -18.67
CA SER A 459 -2.95 2.17 -17.21
C SER A 459 -2.06 1.08 -16.61
N HIS A 460 -1.60 0.09 -17.38
CA HIS A 460 -0.77 -1.00 -16.84
C HIS A 460 0.53 -0.43 -16.23
N PRO A 461 0.99 -0.94 -15.06
CA PRO A 461 2.16 -0.39 -14.36
C PRO A 461 3.46 -0.43 -15.18
N ASP A 462 3.60 -1.38 -16.11
CA ASP A 462 4.75 -1.42 -17.01
C ASP A 462 4.73 -0.32 -18.09
N ASN A 463 3.54 0.23 -18.42
CA ASN A 463 3.35 1.15 -19.54
C ASN A 463 3.24 2.60 -19.07
N SER A 464 2.53 2.81 -17.95
CA SER A 464 2.33 4.10 -17.30
C SER A 464 2.71 4.03 -15.81
N ILE A 465 3.67 4.88 -15.42
CA ILE A 465 4.12 5.01 -14.04
C ILE A 465 3.09 5.83 -13.25
N ILE A 466 2.47 5.21 -12.23
CA ILE A 466 1.42 5.82 -11.39
C ILE A 466 1.80 5.62 -9.93
N ASP A 467 2.87 6.29 -9.52
CA ASP A 467 3.45 6.15 -8.17
C ASP A 467 2.73 7.04 -7.16
N GLY A 468 2.23 8.21 -7.59
CA GLY A 468 1.58 9.22 -6.75
C GLY A 468 0.05 9.16 -6.72
N ASN A 469 -0.54 9.71 -5.65
CA ASN A 469 -2.00 9.92 -5.59
C ASN A 469 -2.46 10.95 -6.63
N ASP A 470 -1.58 11.88 -7.02
CA ASP A 470 -1.83 12.86 -8.08
C ASP A 470 -1.83 12.24 -9.47
N ASP A 471 -0.93 11.29 -9.75
CA ASP A 471 -0.94 10.51 -11.00
C ASP A 471 -2.23 9.70 -11.10
N MET A 472 -2.65 9.04 -10.02
CA MET A 472 -3.92 8.30 -9.97
C MET A 472 -5.12 9.22 -10.26
N ALA A 473 -5.18 10.38 -9.62
CA ALA A 473 -6.25 11.34 -9.85
C ALA A 473 -6.25 11.86 -11.29
N ARG A 474 -5.07 12.10 -11.88
CA ARG A 474 -4.93 12.48 -13.29
C ARG A 474 -5.41 11.40 -14.25
N GLY A 475 -5.07 10.13 -13.97
CA GLY A 475 -5.56 8.97 -14.71
C GLY A 475 -7.08 8.83 -14.62
N ILE A 476 -7.67 8.94 -13.42
CA ILE A 476 -9.13 8.88 -13.22
C ILE A 476 -9.84 10.02 -13.96
N ARG A 477 -9.29 11.25 -13.94
CA ARG A 477 -9.84 12.37 -14.72
C ARG A 477 -9.75 12.11 -16.22
N SER A 478 -8.66 11.53 -16.71
CA SER A 478 -8.55 11.12 -18.11
C SER A 478 -9.62 10.09 -18.49
N VAL A 479 -9.80 9.04 -17.67
CA VAL A 479 -10.88 8.07 -17.86
C VAL A 479 -12.24 8.76 -17.95
N ASN A 480 -12.51 9.73 -17.07
CA ASN A 480 -13.76 10.51 -17.12
C ASN A 480 -13.98 11.23 -18.45
N THR A 481 -12.91 11.72 -19.11
CA THR A 481 -13.04 12.36 -20.42
C THR A 481 -13.35 11.37 -21.54
N LEU A 482 -12.93 10.10 -21.38
CA LEU A 482 -13.18 9.03 -22.35
C LEU A 482 -14.53 8.32 -22.15
N LEU A 483 -15.08 8.33 -20.93
CA LEU A 483 -16.33 7.64 -20.58
C LEU A 483 -17.53 7.90 -21.52
N PRO A 484 -17.78 9.13 -22.03
CA PRO A 484 -18.87 9.37 -22.97
C PRO A 484 -18.80 8.56 -24.26
N TYR A 485 -17.62 8.04 -24.59
CA TYR A 485 -17.34 7.29 -25.81
C TYR A 485 -17.05 5.81 -25.54
N ALA A 486 -17.24 5.34 -24.31
CA ALA A 486 -16.70 4.04 -23.88
C ALA A 486 -17.27 2.84 -24.65
N ASN A 487 -18.54 2.87 -25.09
CA ASN A 487 -19.14 1.79 -25.91
C ASN A 487 -18.53 1.67 -27.30
N ASP A 488 -17.88 2.73 -27.79
CA ASP A 488 -17.30 2.80 -29.13
C ASP A 488 -15.92 3.45 -29.08
N ILE A 489 -15.13 3.03 -28.09
CA ILE A 489 -13.84 3.66 -27.77
C ILE A 489 -12.88 3.59 -28.96
N ILE A 490 -12.91 2.50 -29.72
CA ILE A 490 -12.04 2.29 -30.88
C ILE A 490 -12.29 3.37 -31.95
N ASN A 491 -13.56 3.67 -32.29
CA ASN A 491 -13.86 4.73 -33.24
C ASN A 491 -13.48 6.13 -32.74
N HIS A 492 -13.63 6.38 -31.43
CA HIS A 492 -13.22 7.65 -30.83
C HIS A 492 -11.71 7.87 -30.97
N LEU A 493 -10.90 6.85 -30.63
CA LEU A 493 -9.44 6.89 -30.62
C LEU A 493 -8.80 7.03 -32.01
N LYS A 494 -9.54 6.73 -33.08
CA LYS A 494 -9.05 6.99 -34.45
C LYS A 494 -8.76 8.46 -34.71
N ASN A 495 -9.50 9.36 -34.05
CA ASN A 495 -9.45 10.80 -34.33
C ASN A 495 -9.06 11.65 -33.11
N HIS A 496 -8.94 11.05 -31.93
CA HIS A 496 -8.70 11.77 -30.68
C HIS A 496 -7.55 11.14 -29.90
N SER A 497 -6.74 12.00 -29.30
CA SER A 497 -5.62 11.59 -28.46
C SER A 497 -6.05 11.37 -27.01
N ILE A 498 -5.36 10.46 -26.34
CA ILE A 498 -5.54 10.22 -24.91
C ILE A 498 -4.53 11.08 -24.14
N THR A 499 -4.98 11.70 -23.06
CA THR A 499 -4.12 12.48 -22.15
C THR A 499 -4.09 11.84 -20.76
N GLY A 500 -3.20 12.30 -19.86
CA GLY A 500 -3.17 11.84 -18.47
C GLY A 500 -2.49 10.49 -18.20
N PHE A 501 -2.00 9.80 -19.25
CA PHE A 501 -1.18 8.59 -19.18
C PHE A 501 0.13 8.78 -19.97
N ALA A 502 0.98 7.76 -20.02
CA ALA A 502 2.24 7.82 -20.75
C ALA A 502 2.00 8.04 -22.26
N THR A 503 2.65 9.06 -22.82
CA THR A 503 2.42 9.53 -24.19
C THR A 503 2.68 8.47 -25.26
N HIS A 504 3.73 7.66 -25.09
CA HIS A 504 4.06 6.57 -26.01
C HIS A 504 2.94 5.53 -26.09
N GLN A 505 2.39 5.11 -24.94
CA GLN A 505 1.31 4.12 -24.88
C GLN A 505 -0.01 4.68 -25.39
N CYS A 506 -0.32 5.95 -25.08
CA CYS A 506 -1.51 6.62 -25.64
C CYS A 506 -1.46 6.66 -27.17
N ALA A 507 -0.31 7.04 -27.74
CA ALA A 507 -0.13 7.06 -29.19
C ALA A 507 -0.24 5.66 -29.80
N GLU A 508 0.29 4.66 -29.12
CA GLU A 508 0.18 3.27 -29.55
C GLU A 508 -1.28 2.81 -29.66
N GLU A 509 -2.12 3.09 -28.66
CA GLU A 509 -3.54 2.73 -28.72
C GLU A 509 -4.31 3.49 -29.82
N CYS A 510 -3.94 4.74 -30.11
CA CYS A 510 -4.49 5.47 -31.26
C CYS A 510 -4.11 4.81 -32.61
N ILE A 511 -2.88 4.33 -32.75
CA ILE A 511 -2.43 3.60 -33.95
C ILE A 511 -3.15 2.25 -34.06
N LYS A 512 -3.25 1.50 -32.96
CA LYS A 512 -3.98 0.22 -32.93
C LYS A 512 -5.46 0.37 -33.29
N ALA A 513 -6.10 1.45 -32.85
CA ALA A 513 -7.49 1.76 -33.18
C ALA A 513 -7.75 1.89 -34.70
N GLN A 514 -6.73 2.26 -35.49
CA GLN A 514 -6.83 2.30 -36.97
C GLN A 514 -6.85 0.91 -37.62
N LEU A 515 -6.43 -0.13 -36.88
CA LEU A 515 -6.20 -1.48 -37.39
C LEU A 515 -7.18 -2.51 -36.82
N ILE A 516 -7.62 -2.36 -35.56
CA ILE A 516 -8.42 -3.35 -34.82
C ILE A 516 -9.79 -3.65 -35.46
N ASP A 517 -10.35 -2.74 -36.26
CA ASP A 517 -11.57 -3.03 -37.03
C ASP A 517 -11.39 -4.16 -38.06
N ARG A 518 -10.14 -4.46 -38.45
CA ARG A 518 -9.82 -5.49 -39.43
C ARG A 518 -9.56 -6.80 -38.68
N PRO A 519 -10.36 -7.88 -38.90
CA PRO A 519 -10.30 -9.08 -38.05
C PRO A 519 -8.91 -9.72 -37.93
N ILE A 520 -8.15 -9.75 -39.03
CA ILE A 520 -6.80 -10.36 -39.04
C ILE A 520 -5.80 -9.52 -38.22
N TRP A 521 -5.92 -8.19 -38.28
CA TRP A 521 -5.10 -7.29 -37.48
C TRP A 521 -5.48 -7.38 -36.01
N LYS A 522 -6.78 -7.36 -35.68
CA LYS A 522 -7.27 -7.56 -34.31
C LYS A 522 -6.66 -8.82 -33.68
N GLN A 523 -6.79 -9.95 -34.36
CA GLN A 523 -6.25 -11.22 -33.89
C GLN A 523 -4.72 -11.15 -33.69
N SER A 524 -3.99 -10.55 -34.63
CA SER A 524 -2.52 -10.47 -34.57
C SER A 524 -2.05 -9.55 -33.44
N ILE A 525 -2.71 -8.39 -33.26
CA ILE A 525 -2.41 -7.42 -32.21
C ILE A 525 -2.72 -8.02 -30.83
N GLU A 526 -3.90 -8.59 -30.64
CA GLU A 526 -4.30 -9.14 -29.34
C GLU A 526 -3.44 -10.34 -28.93
N ASN A 527 -3.11 -11.23 -29.86
CA ASN A 527 -2.23 -12.36 -29.57
C ASN A 527 -0.84 -11.90 -29.12
N THR A 528 -0.34 -10.79 -29.71
CA THR A 528 0.97 -10.25 -29.36
C THR A 528 0.91 -9.49 -28.04
N GLU A 529 -0.07 -8.61 -27.84
CA GLU A 529 -0.09 -7.72 -26.68
C GLU A 529 -0.47 -8.41 -25.36
N LYS A 530 -1.19 -9.56 -25.43
CA LYS A 530 -1.46 -10.46 -24.29
C LYS A 530 -0.21 -11.20 -23.78
N HIS A 531 0.92 -11.06 -24.47
CA HIS A 531 2.18 -11.64 -24.01
C HIS A 531 2.55 -11.06 -22.62
N PRO A 532 2.89 -11.90 -21.61
CA PRO A 532 3.14 -11.46 -20.23
C PRO A 532 4.28 -10.44 -20.09
N TYR A 533 5.24 -10.47 -21.03
CA TYR A 533 6.27 -9.44 -21.08
C TYR A 533 5.74 -8.15 -21.73
N PHE A 534 4.84 -8.15 -22.71
CA PHE A 534 4.44 -6.91 -23.39
C PHE A 534 3.35 -6.15 -22.63
N ASN A 535 2.35 -6.84 -22.05
CA ASN A 535 1.24 -6.23 -21.31
C ASN A 535 0.63 -5.01 -22.02
N GLY A 536 0.33 -5.14 -23.31
CA GLY A 536 -0.19 -4.03 -24.11
C GLY A 536 0.85 -3.16 -24.83
N GLN A 537 2.14 -3.19 -24.49
CA GLN A 537 3.17 -2.37 -25.14
C GLN A 537 3.85 -3.14 -26.29
N ILE A 538 3.35 -2.96 -27.51
CA ILE A 538 3.86 -3.60 -28.75
C ILE A 538 4.21 -2.58 -29.83
N GLY A 539 4.28 -1.29 -29.49
CA GLY A 539 4.46 -0.21 -30.45
C GLY A 539 5.72 -0.35 -31.31
N PHE A 540 6.82 -0.86 -30.74
CA PHE A 540 8.05 -1.10 -31.53
C PHE A 540 7.84 -2.09 -32.67
N ILE A 541 6.93 -3.06 -32.53
CA ILE A 541 6.58 -4.01 -33.60
C ILE A 541 5.85 -3.28 -34.72
N LEU A 542 4.94 -2.37 -34.37
CA LEU A 542 4.27 -1.48 -35.33
C LEU A 542 5.30 -0.58 -36.04
N GLN A 543 6.27 -0.03 -35.29
CA GLN A 543 7.33 0.82 -35.81
C GLN A 543 8.25 0.06 -36.76
N PHE A 544 8.74 -1.13 -36.38
CA PHE A 544 9.63 -1.95 -37.21
C PHE A 544 8.95 -2.43 -38.49
N SER A 545 7.61 -2.58 -38.46
CA SER A 545 6.78 -2.88 -39.62
C SER A 545 6.51 -1.66 -40.51
N GLY A 546 7.02 -0.47 -40.14
CA GLY A 546 6.80 0.79 -40.86
C GLY A 546 5.38 1.34 -40.75
N ILE A 547 4.59 0.88 -39.77
CA ILE A 547 3.20 1.32 -39.58
C ILE A 547 3.16 2.68 -38.90
N CYS A 548 4.05 2.93 -37.93
CA CYS A 548 4.15 4.21 -37.25
C CYS A 548 4.52 5.33 -38.23
N ASP A 549 5.44 5.08 -39.16
CA ASP A 549 5.85 6.06 -40.18
C ASP A 549 4.68 6.40 -41.12
N ASP A 550 3.93 5.40 -41.57
CA ASP A 550 2.74 5.59 -42.40
C ASP A 550 1.68 6.41 -41.66
N TYR A 551 1.48 6.15 -40.36
CA TYR A 551 0.56 6.90 -39.52
C TYR A 551 1.00 8.35 -39.31
N GLN A 552 2.29 8.59 -39.10
CA GLN A 552 2.83 9.93 -38.92
C GLN A 552 2.68 10.79 -40.18
N GLN A 553 2.78 10.18 -41.36
CA GLN A 553 2.64 10.88 -42.64
C GLN A 553 1.18 11.13 -43.03
N ASN A 554 0.29 10.16 -42.80
CA ASN A 554 -1.06 10.19 -43.36
C ASN A 554 -2.18 10.38 -42.33
N HIS A 555 -1.90 10.19 -41.04
CA HIS A 555 -2.86 10.14 -39.91
C HIS A 555 -3.99 9.11 -40.03
N GLU A 556 -4.06 8.39 -41.15
CA GLU A 556 -4.96 7.27 -41.42
C GLU A 556 -4.16 6.14 -42.09
N LEU A 557 -4.39 4.90 -41.69
CA LEU A 557 -3.66 3.74 -42.22
C LEU A 557 -4.44 3.08 -43.36
N ARG A 558 -4.47 3.71 -44.53
CA ARG A 558 -5.10 3.14 -45.73
C ARG A 558 -4.04 2.63 -46.70
N TRP A 559 -4.08 1.33 -46.97
CA TRP A 559 -3.10 0.65 -47.82
C TRP A 559 -3.81 -0.05 -48.98
N SER A 560 -3.07 -0.28 -50.06
CA SER A 560 -3.46 -1.27 -51.07
C SER A 560 -3.45 -2.68 -50.48
N GLU A 561 -4.12 -3.62 -51.14
CA GLU A 561 -4.18 -5.02 -50.68
C GLU A 561 -2.78 -5.66 -50.54
N GLN A 562 -1.84 -5.27 -51.41
CA GLN A 562 -0.47 -5.78 -51.37
C GLN A 562 0.32 -5.18 -50.20
N GLU A 563 0.26 -3.86 -50.03
CA GLU A 563 0.91 -3.18 -48.91
C GLU A 563 0.38 -3.70 -47.56
N GLU A 564 -0.94 -3.94 -47.45
CA GLU A 564 -1.52 -4.51 -46.24
C GLU A 564 -0.98 -5.91 -45.93
N LYS A 565 -0.84 -6.77 -46.95
CA LYS A 565 -0.21 -8.09 -46.79
C LYS A 565 1.25 -7.99 -46.36
N ASP A 566 2.01 -7.07 -46.94
CA ASP A 566 3.43 -6.88 -46.64
C ASP A 566 3.63 -6.36 -45.20
N LYS A 567 2.85 -5.34 -44.79
CA LYS A 567 2.87 -4.79 -43.43
C LYS A 567 2.45 -5.84 -42.39
N LEU A 568 1.40 -6.62 -42.68
CA LEU A 568 0.95 -7.69 -41.80
C LEU A 568 1.99 -8.82 -41.68
N HIS A 569 2.65 -9.18 -42.79
CA HIS A 569 3.72 -10.17 -42.79
C HIS A 569 4.89 -9.71 -41.92
N LEU A 570 5.33 -8.46 -42.08
CA LEU A 570 6.39 -7.88 -41.24
C LEU A 570 5.97 -7.84 -39.76
N PHE A 571 4.74 -7.40 -39.46
CA PHE A 571 4.23 -7.39 -38.10
C PHE A 571 4.28 -8.76 -37.46
N LYS A 572 3.76 -9.79 -38.15
CA LYS A 572 3.77 -11.18 -37.64
C LYS A 572 5.18 -11.70 -37.46
N ARG A 573 6.10 -11.40 -38.38
CA ARG A 573 7.51 -11.78 -38.27
C ARG A 573 8.16 -11.19 -37.02
N TYR A 574 8.08 -9.88 -36.84
CA TYR A 574 8.70 -9.24 -35.66
C TYR A 574 8.00 -9.62 -34.36
N ALA A 575 6.67 -9.79 -34.38
CA ALA A 575 5.91 -10.29 -33.23
C ALA A 575 6.36 -11.70 -32.81
N GLN A 576 6.61 -12.60 -33.77
CA GLN A 576 7.11 -13.94 -33.48
C GLN A 576 8.53 -13.90 -32.89
N ILE A 577 9.44 -13.11 -33.47
CA ILE A 577 10.81 -12.95 -32.95
C ILE A 577 10.76 -12.38 -31.53
N ALA A 578 10.03 -11.30 -31.33
CA ALA A 578 9.95 -10.63 -30.05
C ALA A 578 9.31 -11.52 -28.97
N SER A 579 8.16 -12.13 -29.25
CA SER A 579 7.49 -12.98 -28.26
C SER A 579 8.40 -14.12 -27.83
N TYR A 580 9.06 -14.78 -28.79
CA TYR A 580 10.00 -15.86 -28.49
C TYR A 580 11.19 -15.37 -27.65
N MET A 581 11.81 -14.24 -27.97
CA MET A 581 12.97 -13.75 -27.20
C MET A 581 12.62 -13.24 -25.81
N PHE A 582 11.43 -12.65 -25.64
CA PHE A 582 10.97 -12.10 -24.37
C PHE A 582 10.14 -13.08 -23.54
N ASP A 583 10.00 -14.33 -23.97
CA ASP A 583 9.33 -15.38 -23.21
C ASP A 583 10.03 -15.59 -21.85
N LEU A 584 9.23 -15.55 -20.79
CA LEU A 584 9.69 -15.64 -19.40
C LEU A 584 9.45 -17.04 -18.83
N ASP A 585 10.39 -17.53 -18.03
CA ASP A 585 10.23 -18.75 -17.25
C ASP A 585 9.37 -18.52 -15.99
N ALA A 586 9.20 -19.56 -15.17
CA ALA A 586 8.45 -19.48 -13.92
C ALA A 586 9.04 -18.49 -12.89
N ASN A 587 10.30 -18.08 -13.04
CA ASN A 587 10.99 -17.11 -12.20
C ASN A 587 10.98 -15.69 -12.79
N GLY A 588 10.41 -15.50 -13.98
CA GLY A 588 10.40 -14.22 -14.69
C GLY A 588 11.71 -13.90 -15.42
N ILE A 589 12.49 -14.91 -15.79
CA ILE A 589 13.76 -14.77 -16.51
C ILE A 589 13.57 -15.19 -17.97
N ARG A 590 14.18 -14.46 -18.92
CA ARG A 590 14.14 -14.82 -20.34
C ARG A 590 14.90 -16.12 -20.57
N TYR A 591 14.21 -17.19 -20.98
CA TYR A 591 14.82 -18.52 -21.10
C TYR A 591 15.30 -18.88 -22.51
N ASN A 592 14.77 -18.20 -23.53
CA ASN A 592 15.18 -18.39 -24.93
C ASN A 592 16.45 -17.59 -25.28
N ASP A 593 16.82 -16.65 -24.42
CA ASP A 593 17.99 -15.79 -24.54
C ASP A 593 19.24 -16.45 -23.94
N LYS A 594 19.63 -17.58 -24.54
CA LYS A 594 20.77 -18.37 -24.07
C LYS A 594 22.05 -17.57 -24.22
N ASN A 595 22.90 -17.58 -23.19
CA ASN A 595 24.19 -16.89 -23.19
C ASN A 595 24.07 -15.41 -23.61
N TYR A 596 22.94 -14.76 -23.30
CA TYR A 596 22.65 -13.37 -23.66
C TYR A 596 22.81 -13.11 -25.16
N CYS A 597 22.45 -14.10 -25.99
CA CYS A 597 22.62 -14.02 -27.44
C CYS A 597 21.89 -12.83 -28.05
N PHE A 598 20.79 -12.39 -27.43
CA PHE A 598 20.03 -11.25 -27.89
C PHE A 598 20.79 -9.94 -27.68
N GLU A 599 21.21 -9.66 -26.44
CA GLU A 599 22.08 -8.54 -26.09
C GLU A 599 23.31 -8.50 -27.00
N ARG A 600 24.01 -9.64 -27.13
CA ARG A 600 25.24 -9.74 -27.89
C ARG A 600 25.02 -9.46 -29.37
N ALA A 601 23.95 -10.00 -29.97
CA ALA A 601 23.63 -9.77 -31.38
C ALA A 601 23.27 -8.30 -31.68
N ILE A 602 22.71 -7.58 -30.70
CA ILE A 602 22.46 -6.14 -30.82
C ILE A 602 23.79 -5.37 -30.69
N LEU A 603 24.67 -5.75 -29.76
CA LEU A 603 26.03 -5.18 -29.66
C LEU A 603 26.83 -5.36 -30.95
N VAL A 604 26.56 -6.39 -31.76
CA VAL A 604 27.16 -6.54 -33.11
C VAL A 604 26.74 -5.40 -34.04
N GLN A 605 25.48 -4.95 -33.95
CA GLN A 605 24.95 -3.88 -34.81
C GLN A 605 25.44 -2.51 -34.37
N GLY A 606 25.59 -2.28 -33.06
CA GLY A 606 25.92 -0.97 -32.50
C GLY A 606 25.90 -0.96 -30.98
N ASP A 607 26.29 0.17 -30.39
CA ASP A 607 26.21 0.38 -28.94
C ASP A 607 24.77 0.73 -28.55
N TYR A 608 24.11 -0.13 -27.77
CA TYR A 608 22.75 0.10 -27.28
C TYR A 608 22.70 0.42 -25.78
N LEU A 609 23.85 0.48 -25.10
CA LEU A 609 23.89 0.52 -23.65
C LEU A 609 23.09 1.71 -23.11
N MET A 610 22.24 1.45 -22.11
CA MET A 610 21.40 2.50 -21.53
C MET A 610 22.12 3.26 -20.43
N GLU A 611 22.31 4.56 -20.62
CA GLU A 611 22.91 5.43 -19.61
C GLU A 611 22.07 5.47 -18.32
N ALA A 612 22.73 5.23 -17.19
CA ALA A 612 22.18 5.33 -15.83
C ALA A 612 22.79 6.49 -15.03
N SER A 613 24.04 6.86 -15.35
CA SER A 613 24.72 8.10 -14.97
C SER A 613 25.84 8.33 -15.97
N ASN A 614 26.53 9.48 -15.89
CA ASN A 614 27.60 9.88 -16.82
C ASN A 614 28.61 8.78 -17.18
N ASP A 615 28.90 7.88 -16.24
CA ASP A 615 29.89 6.81 -16.36
C ASP A 615 29.30 5.41 -16.15
N ARG A 616 27.99 5.27 -15.89
CA ARG A 616 27.38 3.97 -15.60
C ARG A 616 26.29 3.65 -16.61
N PHE A 617 26.38 2.46 -17.16
CA PHE A 617 25.50 1.99 -18.23
C PHE A 617 24.90 0.63 -17.90
N ASN A 618 23.73 0.35 -18.47
CA ASN A 618 23.03 -0.91 -18.28
C ASN A 618 23.02 -1.74 -19.58
N LEU A 619 23.27 -3.03 -19.42
CA LEU A 619 23.36 -4.07 -20.45
C LEU A 619 21.98 -4.60 -20.88
N LEU A 620 20.88 -4.20 -20.23
CA LEU A 620 19.51 -4.70 -20.44
C LEU A 620 19.35 -6.23 -20.30
N SER A 621 20.29 -6.86 -19.62
CA SER A 621 20.39 -8.31 -19.42
C SER A 621 19.60 -8.84 -18.22
N THR A 622 18.77 -8.00 -17.58
CA THR A 622 18.03 -8.36 -16.36
C THR A 622 16.66 -7.70 -16.29
N GLU A 623 15.70 -8.39 -15.67
CA GLU A 623 14.31 -7.94 -15.48
C GLU A 623 13.97 -7.60 -14.02
N THR A 624 15.01 -7.36 -13.20
CA THR A 624 14.86 -7.08 -11.77
C THR A 624 14.05 -5.79 -11.49
N VAL A 625 13.06 -5.89 -10.61
CA VAL A 625 12.26 -4.74 -10.15
C VAL A 625 12.98 -3.87 -9.12
N ALA A 626 13.99 -4.42 -8.44
CA ALA A 626 14.75 -3.68 -7.44
C ALA A 626 15.45 -2.45 -8.06
N LYS A 627 15.49 -1.35 -7.29
CA LYS A 627 16.07 -0.06 -7.73
C LYS A 627 15.49 0.48 -9.04
N ASN A 628 14.24 0.14 -9.36
CA ASN A 628 13.51 0.59 -10.55
C ASN A 628 14.16 0.19 -11.88
N VAL A 629 14.99 -0.85 -11.92
CA VAL A 629 15.71 -1.24 -13.14
C VAL A 629 14.77 -1.69 -14.24
N LYS A 630 13.81 -2.58 -13.95
CA LYS A 630 12.74 -2.92 -14.90
C LYS A 630 12.00 -1.68 -15.47
N ARG A 631 11.92 -0.59 -14.71
CA ARG A 631 11.22 0.65 -15.09
C ARG A 631 12.10 1.58 -15.93
N ASP A 632 13.35 1.77 -15.52
CA ASP A 632 14.24 2.82 -16.02
C ASP A 632 15.29 2.29 -17.02
N HIS A 633 15.69 1.03 -16.88
CA HIS A 633 16.74 0.34 -17.65
C HIS A 633 16.24 -1.04 -18.11
N SER A 634 15.32 -1.04 -19.07
CA SER A 634 14.75 -2.28 -19.63
C SER A 634 14.48 -2.14 -21.13
N TRP A 635 14.33 -3.26 -21.81
CA TRP A 635 13.92 -3.26 -23.22
C TRP A 635 12.58 -2.55 -23.43
N LYS A 636 11.65 -2.60 -22.46
CA LYS A 636 10.41 -1.81 -22.53
C LYS A 636 10.67 -0.32 -22.61
N ARG A 637 11.66 0.20 -21.87
CA ARG A 637 11.99 1.63 -21.89
C ARG A 637 12.68 2.03 -23.19
N LEU A 638 13.58 1.18 -23.68
CA LEU A 638 14.31 1.37 -24.94
C LEU A 638 13.35 1.35 -26.14
N LEU A 639 12.41 0.41 -26.17
CA LEU A 639 11.50 0.12 -27.29
C LEU A 639 10.19 0.92 -27.26
N ARG A 640 10.18 2.13 -26.67
CA ARG A 640 9.02 3.02 -26.71
C ARG A 640 8.96 3.74 -28.07
N ILE A 641 7.78 3.81 -28.66
CA ILE A 641 7.55 4.60 -29.88
C ILE A 641 7.58 6.11 -29.59
N ASN A 642 7.74 6.91 -30.64
CA ASN A 642 7.81 8.37 -30.57
C ASN A 642 8.95 8.87 -29.66
N GLU A 643 10.04 8.12 -29.54
CA GLU A 643 11.25 8.56 -28.85
C GLU A 643 11.89 9.72 -29.62
N THR A 644 12.43 10.70 -28.90
CA THR A 644 12.99 11.92 -29.48
C THR A 644 14.49 12.04 -29.29
N ARG A 645 15.08 11.16 -28.46
CA ARG A 645 16.52 11.11 -28.22
C ARG A 645 17.20 10.30 -29.32
N GLU A 646 18.11 10.94 -30.06
CA GLU A 646 18.81 10.36 -31.20
C GLU A 646 19.52 9.04 -30.86
N GLU A 647 20.24 9.00 -29.73
CA GLU A 647 20.95 7.82 -29.23
C GLU A 647 20.04 6.59 -29.05
N LEU A 648 18.80 6.80 -28.58
CA LEU A 648 17.85 5.71 -28.39
C LEU A 648 17.15 5.30 -29.67
N ILE A 649 16.89 6.24 -30.58
CA ILE A 649 16.41 5.92 -31.93
C ILE A 649 17.46 5.05 -32.64
N GLU A 650 18.74 5.39 -32.50
CA GLU A 650 19.82 4.58 -33.03
C GLU A 650 19.87 3.19 -32.40
N SER A 651 19.75 3.11 -31.07
CA SER A 651 19.63 1.84 -30.35
C SER A 651 18.44 0.98 -30.83
N GLN A 652 17.28 1.59 -31.09
CA GLN A 652 16.12 0.89 -31.68
C GLN A 652 16.42 0.35 -33.08
N ASN A 653 17.16 1.10 -33.89
CA ASN A 653 17.58 0.64 -35.22
C ASN A 653 18.55 -0.53 -35.14
N TYR A 654 19.43 -0.58 -34.14
CA TYR A 654 20.28 -1.75 -33.88
C TYR A 654 19.45 -2.99 -33.53
N VAL A 655 18.42 -2.85 -32.69
CA VAL A 655 17.48 -3.94 -32.40
C VAL A 655 16.79 -4.42 -33.68
N LYS A 656 16.25 -3.48 -34.48
CA LYS A 656 15.61 -3.83 -35.75
C LYS A 656 16.56 -4.55 -36.72
N SER A 657 17.81 -4.08 -36.84
CA SER A 657 18.82 -4.70 -37.70
C SER A 657 19.13 -6.15 -37.26
N ALA A 658 19.20 -6.40 -35.95
CA ALA A 658 19.40 -7.76 -35.43
C ALA A 658 18.19 -8.67 -35.74
N PHE A 659 16.96 -8.15 -35.64
CA PHE A 659 15.73 -8.87 -36.01
C PHE A 659 15.65 -9.14 -37.52
N ASP A 660 16.05 -8.18 -38.36
CA ASP A 660 16.07 -8.32 -39.82
C ASP A 660 17.00 -9.48 -40.25
N LYS A 661 18.09 -9.69 -39.51
CA LYS A 661 19.10 -10.74 -39.74
C LYS A 661 18.69 -12.14 -39.26
N VAL A 662 17.54 -12.31 -38.60
CA VAL A 662 17.03 -13.64 -38.22
C VAL A 662 16.67 -14.44 -39.46
N SER A 663 17.50 -15.44 -39.81
CA SER A 663 17.37 -16.19 -41.06
C SER A 663 16.45 -17.40 -40.95
N ASP A 664 16.38 -18.05 -39.78
CA ASP A 664 15.50 -19.19 -39.51
C ASP A 664 14.51 -18.88 -38.39
N MET A 665 13.21 -18.82 -38.72
CA MET A 665 12.15 -18.58 -37.76
C MET A 665 11.85 -19.79 -36.86
N ASN A 666 12.38 -20.97 -37.18
CA ASN A 666 12.28 -22.17 -36.33
C ASN A 666 13.43 -22.26 -35.32
N ASP A 667 14.53 -21.54 -35.56
CA ASP A 667 15.69 -21.45 -34.67
C ASP A 667 16.13 -19.98 -34.52
N ILE A 668 15.29 -19.22 -33.81
CA ILE A 668 15.50 -17.80 -33.56
C ILE A 668 16.74 -17.60 -32.68
N THR A 669 16.93 -18.43 -31.64
CA THR A 669 18.11 -18.38 -30.77
C THR A 669 19.38 -18.63 -31.57
N GLY A 670 19.45 -19.70 -32.37
CA GLY A 670 20.61 -19.98 -33.21
C GLY A 670 20.86 -18.88 -34.24
N SER A 671 19.82 -18.24 -34.76
CA SER A 671 19.96 -17.08 -35.64
C SER A 671 20.61 -15.87 -34.95
N PHE A 672 20.40 -15.66 -33.64
CA PHE A 672 21.10 -14.61 -32.87
C PHE A 672 22.52 -15.04 -32.49
N GLU A 673 22.72 -16.30 -32.09
CA GLU A 673 24.06 -16.84 -31.80
C GLU A 673 25.00 -16.73 -33.00
N ASN A 674 24.52 -17.12 -34.19
CA ASN A 674 25.28 -17.03 -35.45
C ASN A 674 25.68 -15.58 -35.80
N GLN A 675 24.90 -14.58 -35.36
CA GLN A 675 25.28 -13.17 -35.58
C GLN A 675 26.49 -12.76 -34.74
N CYS A 676 26.80 -13.48 -33.66
CA CYS A 676 27.89 -13.17 -32.74
C CYS A 676 29.22 -13.86 -33.12
N GLU A 677 29.22 -14.73 -34.13
CA GLU A 677 30.42 -15.48 -34.55
C GLU A 677 31.36 -14.63 -35.43
N ASP A 678 32.67 -14.72 -35.16
CA ASP A 678 33.75 -14.09 -35.94
C ASP A 678 33.61 -12.56 -36.18
N VAL A 679 32.93 -11.86 -35.27
CA VAL A 679 32.67 -10.42 -35.40
C VAL A 679 33.83 -9.56 -34.92
N LYS A 680 34.12 -8.50 -35.68
CA LYS A 680 34.94 -7.36 -35.24
C LYS A 680 34.19 -6.07 -35.50
N THR A 681 33.75 -5.42 -34.44
CA THR A 681 32.98 -4.16 -34.49
C THR A 681 33.87 -2.93 -34.69
N GLY A 682 35.18 -3.08 -34.50
CA GLY A 682 36.13 -1.96 -34.46
C GLY A 682 36.24 -1.32 -33.06
N SER A 683 35.45 -1.79 -32.09
CA SER A 683 35.55 -1.44 -30.68
C SER A 683 35.94 -2.67 -29.86
N GLN A 684 37.11 -2.62 -29.23
CA GLN A 684 37.67 -3.79 -28.56
C GLN A 684 36.80 -4.25 -27.39
N TRP A 685 36.30 -3.33 -26.55
CA TRP A 685 35.47 -3.69 -25.40
C TRP A 685 34.14 -4.33 -25.82
N ARG A 686 33.54 -3.86 -26.93
CA ARG A 686 32.33 -4.47 -27.51
C ARG A 686 32.62 -5.87 -27.99
N ASP A 687 33.73 -6.07 -28.70
CA ASP A 687 34.13 -7.39 -29.18
C ASP A 687 34.29 -8.40 -28.03
N LEU A 688 34.80 -7.96 -26.86
CA LEU A 688 34.90 -8.81 -25.67
C LEU A 688 33.53 -9.21 -25.11
N LEU A 689 32.60 -8.26 -24.96
CA LEU A 689 31.22 -8.56 -24.51
C LEU A 689 30.49 -9.48 -25.50
N ILE A 690 30.68 -9.27 -26.81
CA ILE A 690 30.06 -10.12 -27.85
C ILE A 690 30.61 -11.53 -27.81
N THR A 691 31.89 -11.73 -27.49
CA THR A 691 32.52 -13.07 -27.55
C THR A 691 32.50 -13.83 -26.24
N THR A 692 32.29 -13.16 -25.10
CA THR A 692 32.40 -13.75 -23.76
C THR A 692 31.11 -13.57 -22.96
N PRO A 693 30.13 -14.49 -23.07
CA PRO A 693 28.84 -14.37 -22.38
C PRO A 693 28.92 -14.37 -20.86
N GLU A 694 29.98 -14.93 -20.28
CA GLU A 694 30.24 -14.97 -18.83
C GLU A 694 30.36 -13.57 -18.21
N LEU A 695 30.70 -12.55 -19.03
CA LEU A 695 30.72 -11.15 -18.61
C LEU A 695 29.32 -10.61 -18.29
N TYR A 696 28.29 -11.09 -18.97
CA TYR A 696 26.91 -10.78 -18.62
C TYR A 696 26.47 -11.55 -17.37
N GLU A 697 26.89 -12.82 -17.24
CA GLU A 697 26.53 -13.68 -16.11
C GLU A 697 27.04 -13.13 -14.77
N ILE A 698 28.27 -12.62 -14.72
CA ILE A 698 28.80 -12.01 -13.50
C ILE A 698 28.07 -10.70 -13.14
N SER A 699 27.49 -10.00 -14.13
CA SER A 699 26.69 -8.81 -13.89
C SER A 699 25.24 -9.15 -13.56
N GLU A 700 24.98 -9.59 -12.31
CA GLU A 700 23.65 -10.02 -11.88
C GLU A 700 22.55 -8.95 -12.07
N LYS A 701 22.95 -7.67 -12.13
CA LYS A 701 22.06 -6.52 -12.32
C LYS A 701 22.27 -5.79 -13.66
N GLY A 702 23.15 -6.32 -14.51
CA GLY A 702 23.38 -5.81 -15.85
C GLY A 702 23.99 -4.41 -15.90
N PHE A 703 24.88 -4.04 -14.98
CA PHE A 703 25.55 -2.74 -15.01
C PHE A 703 27.05 -2.85 -15.29
N MET A 704 27.55 -1.84 -15.99
CA MET A 704 28.98 -1.60 -16.18
C MET A 704 29.30 -0.12 -15.96
N ALA A 705 30.56 0.19 -15.66
CA ALA A 705 31.04 1.54 -15.47
C ALA A 705 32.28 1.83 -16.33
N PHE A 706 32.28 2.98 -17.00
CA PHE A 706 33.34 3.52 -17.83
C PHE A 706 34.06 4.60 -17.02
N ASP A 707 35.26 4.31 -16.54
CA ASP A 707 36.08 5.22 -15.72
C ASP A 707 37.33 5.65 -16.50
N GLU A 708 37.98 6.75 -16.10
CA GLU A 708 39.09 7.37 -16.84
C GLU A 708 40.19 6.36 -17.26
N ASP A 709 40.48 5.37 -16.40
CA ASP A 709 41.54 4.37 -16.59
C ASP A 709 41.05 2.91 -16.62
N GLN A 710 39.75 2.65 -16.43
CA GLN A 710 39.20 1.29 -16.20
C GLN A 710 37.79 1.09 -16.77
N LEU A 711 37.50 -0.14 -17.19
CA LEU A 711 36.18 -0.56 -17.63
C LEU A 711 35.66 -1.67 -16.74
N LEU A 712 34.68 -1.36 -15.91
CA LEU A 712 34.25 -2.23 -14.81
C LEU A 712 32.92 -2.90 -15.13
N ILE A 713 32.85 -4.22 -14.96
CA ILE A 713 31.60 -4.97 -14.92
C ILE A 713 31.16 -5.09 -13.47
N LEU A 714 30.02 -4.47 -13.15
CA LEU A 714 29.49 -4.43 -11.80
C LEU A 714 28.65 -5.68 -11.55
N ARG A 715 28.89 -6.37 -10.43
CA ARG A 715 28.03 -7.48 -9.99
C ARG A 715 26.64 -6.99 -9.61
N TYR A 716 26.55 -5.80 -9.01
CA TYR A 716 25.28 -5.18 -8.63
C TYR A 716 25.08 -3.80 -9.28
N TRP A 717 24.64 -2.80 -8.50
CA TRP A 717 24.13 -1.52 -9.01
C TRP A 717 25.17 -0.41 -9.13
N PHE A 718 26.16 -0.42 -8.24
CA PHE A 718 27.02 0.74 -7.98
C PHE A 718 28.47 0.27 -7.84
N ARG A 719 29.42 1.19 -8.04
CA ARG A 719 30.86 0.91 -7.88
C ARG A 719 31.28 0.46 -6.49
N ASN A 720 30.49 0.81 -5.46
CA ASN A 720 30.74 0.32 -4.09
C ASN A 720 30.35 -1.16 -3.87
N SER A 721 29.86 -1.83 -4.91
CA SER A 721 29.57 -3.25 -4.94
C SER A 721 30.73 -4.02 -5.58
N TYR A 722 30.74 -5.35 -5.43
CA TYR A 722 31.76 -6.17 -6.07
C TYR A 722 31.75 -5.97 -7.58
N HIS A 723 32.94 -5.81 -8.16
CA HIS A 723 33.12 -5.61 -9.59
C HIS A 723 34.43 -6.22 -10.06
N VAL A 724 34.48 -6.47 -11.37
CA VAL A 724 35.63 -6.97 -12.11
C VAL A 724 35.99 -5.97 -13.20
N GLU A 725 37.25 -5.97 -13.62
CA GLU A 725 37.70 -5.16 -14.74
C GLU A 725 37.63 -6.01 -16.02
N LEU A 726 37.04 -5.47 -17.08
CA LEU A 726 36.66 -6.17 -18.30
C LEU A 726 37.82 -6.99 -18.91
N TYR A 727 38.97 -6.35 -19.12
CA TYR A 727 40.10 -6.95 -19.84
C TYR A 727 40.82 -8.03 -19.04
N THR A 728 41.08 -7.77 -17.75
CA THR A 728 41.71 -8.73 -16.84
C THR A 728 40.77 -9.90 -16.55
N TYR A 729 39.46 -9.67 -16.44
CA TYR A 729 38.51 -10.75 -16.22
C TYR A 729 38.32 -11.60 -17.48
N HIS A 730 38.31 -10.98 -18.67
CA HIS A 730 38.36 -11.72 -19.93
C HIS A 730 39.63 -12.60 -20.03
N LEU A 731 40.80 -12.05 -19.71
CA LEU A 731 42.05 -12.81 -19.63
C LEU A 731 41.94 -13.97 -18.63
N TRP A 732 41.35 -13.73 -17.46
CA TRP A 732 41.13 -14.73 -16.42
C TRP A 732 40.33 -15.93 -16.96
N LEU A 733 39.13 -15.66 -17.49
CA LEU A 733 38.21 -16.67 -18.01
C LEU A 733 38.85 -17.48 -19.15
N ASN A 734 39.45 -16.78 -20.13
CA ASN A 734 39.88 -17.40 -21.38
C ASN A 734 41.26 -18.04 -21.33
N LYS A 735 42.13 -17.62 -20.41
CA LYS A 735 43.51 -18.14 -20.35
C LYS A 735 43.87 -18.81 -19.04
N LEU A 736 43.37 -18.34 -17.89
CA LEU A 736 43.92 -18.74 -16.59
C LEU A 736 43.03 -19.75 -15.85
N GLU A 737 41.73 -19.50 -15.75
CA GLU A 737 40.80 -20.32 -14.96
C GLU A 737 40.77 -21.79 -15.43
N ASN A 738 40.77 -22.02 -16.73
CA ASN A 738 40.80 -23.38 -17.30
C ASN A 738 42.20 -24.03 -17.26
N ASN A 739 43.26 -23.27 -16.95
CA ASN A 739 44.65 -23.75 -16.93
C ASN A 739 45.29 -23.69 -15.54
N LEU A 740 44.49 -23.60 -14.46
CA LEU A 740 44.98 -23.45 -13.07
C LEU A 740 46.08 -24.46 -12.70
N MET A 741 45.97 -25.71 -13.16
CA MET A 741 46.95 -26.78 -12.89
C MET A 741 48.37 -26.47 -13.41
N GLU A 742 48.50 -25.65 -14.45
CA GLU A 742 49.81 -25.26 -15.00
C GLU A 742 50.56 -24.27 -14.08
N PHE A 743 49.83 -23.53 -13.24
CA PHE A 743 50.37 -22.49 -12.37
C PHE A 743 50.41 -22.90 -10.89
N SER A 744 49.52 -23.82 -10.51
CA SER A 744 49.33 -24.38 -9.16
C SER A 744 50.58 -25.00 -8.49
N PRO A 745 51.62 -25.50 -9.20
CA PRO A 745 52.81 -26.02 -8.52
C PRO A 745 53.55 -24.99 -7.66
N LEU A 746 53.44 -23.70 -8.00
CA LEU A 746 54.10 -22.61 -7.27
C LEU A 746 53.14 -21.58 -6.70
N PHE A 747 52.01 -21.35 -7.37
CA PHE A 747 51.10 -20.25 -7.04
C PHE A 747 49.65 -20.71 -6.93
N GLU A 748 48.93 -20.14 -5.97
CA GLU A 748 47.48 -20.14 -5.92
C GLU A 748 46.94 -18.96 -6.73
N LEU A 749 46.05 -19.24 -7.68
CA LEU A 749 45.49 -18.28 -8.62
C LEU A 749 44.10 -17.86 -8.16
N ASN A 750 43.88 -16.55 -8.02
CA ASN A 750 42.59 -15.99 -7.66
C ASN A 750 42.33 -14.72 -8.45
N TYR A 751 41.09 -14.51 -8.89
CA TYR A 751 40.65 -13.20 -9.35
C TYR A 751 40.24 -12.34 -8.15
N MET A 752 40.82 -11.15 -8.03
CA MET A 752 40.62 -10.26 -6.91
C MET A 752 39.56 -9.20 -7.26
N GLU A 753 38.28 -9.56 -7.09
CA GLU A 753 37.15 -8.62 -7.19
C GLU A 753 37.32 -7.47 -6.18
N GLN A 754 36.95 -6.25 -6.56
CA GLN A 754 37.05 -5.06 -5.69
C GLN A 754 35.67 -4.47 -5.38
N LYS A 755 35.59 -3.68 -4.30
CA LYS A 755 34.39 -2.92 -3.91
C LYS A 755 34.61 -1.42 -3.90
N THR A 756 35.81 -0.95 -4.21
CA THR A 756 36.18 0.46 -4.13
C THR A 756 36.84 0.83 -5.45
N GLY A 757 36.52 2.01 -5.99
CA GLY A 757 37.18 2.51 -7.19
C GLY A 757 38.67 2.81 -7.01
N ASP A 758 39.14 2.94 -5.76
CA ASP A 758 40.55 3.22 -5.46
C ASP A 758 41.50 2.06 -5.80
N ILE A 759 40.96 0.85 -6.01
CA ILE A 759 41.74 -0.35 -6.31
C ILE A 759 41.14 -1.00 -7.55
N THR A 760 41.91 -1.04 -8.63
CA THR A 760 41.55 -1.77 -9.85
C THR A 760 41.45 -3.26 -9.55
N PRO A 761 40.38 -3.96 -9.96
CA PRO A 761 40.35 -5.42 -9.96
C PRO A 761 41.53 -6.03 -10.73
N PHE A 762 42.04 -7.15 -10.23
CA PHE A 762 43.27 -7.73 -10.75
C PHE A 762 43.31 -9.24 -10.57
N ILE A 763 44.20 -9.90 -11.30
CA ILE A 763 44.48 -11.33 -11.11
C ILE A 763 45.67 -11.45 -10.17
N ARG A 764 45.56 -12.30 -9.14
CA ARG A 764 46.66 -12.57 -8.20
C ARG A 764 47.10 -14.02 -8.27
N LEU A 765 48.41 -14.21 -8.44
CA LEU A 765 49.12 -15.45 -8.22
C LEU A 765 49.87 -15.31 -6.90
N SER A 766 49.52 -16.05 -5.86
CA SER A 766 50.11 -15.90 -4.52
C SER A 766 50.65 -17.20 -3.95
N GLY A 767 51.36 -17.15 -2.82
CA GLY A 767 51.80 -18.34 -2.10
C GLY A 767 53.19 -18.86 -2.44
N TYR A 768 53.84 -18.31 -3.48
CA TYR A 768 55.22 -18.69 -3.81
C TYR A 768 56.17 -18.27 -2.69
N THR A 769 56.91 -19.25 -2.15
CA THR A 769 57.84 -19.04 -1.05
C THR A 769 59.26 -19.43 -1.46
N TYR A 770 60.18 -18.48 -1.42
CA TYR A 770 61.60 -18.72 -1.74
C TYR A 770 62.51 -18.00 -0.74
N LYS A 771 63.56 -18.68 -0.24
CA LYS A 771 64.51 -18.15 0.76
C LYS A 771 63.84 -17.41 1.96
N ARG A 772 62.73 -17.98 2.48
CA ARG A 772 61.90 -17.43 3.59
C ARG A 772 61.18 -16.12 3.27
N ASN A 773 61.08 -15.75 2.00
CA ASN A 773 60.22 -14.68 1.49
C ASN A 773 58.97 -15.28 0.85
N LYS A 774 57.87 -14.54 0.92
CA LYS A 774 56.65 -14.81 0.19
C LYS A 774 56.49 -13.76 -0.89
N TYR A 775 56.05 -14.21 -2.07
CA TYR A 775 55.91 -13.39 -3.25
C TYR A 775 54.58 -13.65 -3.93
N HIS A 776 54.12 -12.64 -4.67
CA HIS A 776 52.97 -12.74 -5.54
C HIS A 776 53.26 -12.13 -6.91
N ILE A 777 52.40 -12.46 -7.87
CA ILE A 777 52.31 -11.79 -9.17
C ILE A 777 50.90 -11.23 -9.29
N ASP A 778 50.81 -9.92 -9.50
CA ASP A 778 49.55 -9.24 -9.81
C ASP A 778 49.48 -8.88 -11.28
N ILE A 779 48.30 -9.02 -11.88
CA ILE A 779 48.02 -8.64 -13.26
C ILE A 779 46.89 -7.64 -13.29
N GLN A 780 47.19 -6.43 -13.74
CA GLN A 780 46.27 -5.31 -13.92
C GLN A 780 46.23 -4.89 -15.39
N SER A 781 45.24 -4.08 -15.76
CA SER A 781 45.12 -3.46 -17.08
C SER A 781 44.99 -1.95 -16.94
N SER A 782 45.41 -1.23 -17.98
CA SER A 782 45.02 0.15 -18.23
C SER A 782 44.37 0.25 -19.60
N ILE A 783 43.42 1.17 -19.75
CA ILE A 783 42.70 1.41 -21.01
C ILE A 783 42.93 2.84 -21.49
N LYS A 784 42.68 3.07 -22.78
CA LYS A 784 42.70 4.42 -23.37
C LYS A 784 41.33 5.06 -23.23
N GLU A 785 41.27 6.22 -22.58
CA GLU A 785 40.03 6.99 -22.41
C GLU A 785 39.35 7.34 -23.76
N SER A 786 40.11 7.48 -24.85
CA SER A 786 39.58 7.92 -26.15
C SER A 786 38.63 6.93 -26.83
N ASP A 787 38.86 5.63 -26.63
CA ASP A 787 38.12 4.55 -27.32
C ASP A 787 37.86 3.32 -26.44
N TRP A 788 38.23 3.40 -25.17
CA TRP A 788 38.14 2.35 -24.17
C TRP A 788 38.86 1.07 -24.58
N SER A 789 39.84 1.15 -25.49
CA SER A 789 40.67 0.01 -25.88
C SER A 789 41.76 -0.27 -24.84
N LEU A 790 42.20 -1.52 -24.76
CA LEU A 790 43.31 -1.91 -23.91
C LEU A 790 44.57 -1.13 -24.30
N GLU A 791 45.14 -0.40 -23.36
CA GLU A 791 46.44 0.23 -23.51
C GLU A 791 47.53 -0.80 -23.22
N THR A 792 47.53 -1.37 -22.01
CA THR A 792 48.46 -2.43 -21.62
C THR A 792 47.95 -3.26 -20.45
N PHE A 793 48.40 -4.51 -20.36
CA PHE A 793 48.47 -5.25 -19.12
C PHE A 793 49.78 -4.95 -18.39
N TRP A 794 49.71 -4.91 -17.06
CA TRP A 794 50.85 -4.82 -16.15
C TRP A 794 50.96 -6.13 -15.40
N VAL A 795 52.11 -6.80 -15.49
CA VAL A 795 52.44 -8.00 -14.71
C VAL A 795 53.49 -7.60 -13.69
N SER A 796 53.10 -7.51 -12.42
CA SER A 796 53.95 -7.06 -11.33
C SER A 796 54.31 -8.22 -10.40
N PHE A 797 55.60 -8.47 -10.21
CA PHE A 797 56.13 -9.43 -9.24
C PHE A 797 56.57 -8.67 -7.98
N ALA A 798 55.95 -8.98 -6.84
CA ALA A 798 56.16 -8.23 -5.60
C ALA A 798 56.20 -9.13 -4.35
N PHE A 799 56.53 -8.52 -3.20
CA PHE A 799 56.56 -9.19 -1.90
C PHE A 799 55.18 -9.20 -1.24
N ASP A 800 54.84 -10.29 -0.55
CA ASP A 800 53.68 -10.31 0.38
C ASP A 800 54.00 -9.65 1.74
N ASN A 801 55.29 -9.45 2.06
CA ASN A 801 55.73 -9.02 3.38
C ASN A 801 56.04 -7.51 3.41
N GLU A 802 55.39 -6.75 4.29
CA GLU A 802 55.45 -5.27 4.41
C GLU A 802 56.84 -4.63 4.63
N LYS A 803 57.94 -5.39 4.77
CA LYS A 803 59.25 -4.86 5.24
C LYS A 803 60.49 -5.38 4.52
N ARG A 804 60.38 -5.98 3.33
CA ARG A 804 61.55 -6.47 2.60
C ARG A 804 61.76 -5.71 1.30
N THR A 805 63.01 -5.31 1.06
CA THR A 805 63.39 -4.44 -0.07
C THR A 805 64.37 -5.11 -1.03
N ASP A 806 64.90 -6.28 -0.67
CA ASP A 806 66.03 -6.90 -1.37
C ASP A 806 65.63 -8.28 -1.91
N TYR A 807 65.57 -8.39 -3.25
CA TYR A 807 65.38 -9.67 -3.93
C TYR A 807 66.70 -10.45 -3.93
N PRO A 808 66.68 -11.77 -3.70
CA PRO A 808 67.82 -12.64 -3.93
C PRO A 808 68.41 -12.47 -5.35
N ASP A 809 69.73 -12.54 -5.48
CA ASP A 809 70.43 -12.39 -6.77
C ASP A 809 69.89 -13.36 -7.84
N ASP A 810 69.56 -14.60 -7.48
CA ASP A 810 68.98 -15.58 -8.43
C ASP A 810 67.62 -15.12 -9.01
N LEU A 811 66.80 -14.40 -8.21
CA LEU A 811 65.53 -13.84 -8.71
C LEU A 811 65.79 -12.62 -9.59
N LEU A 812 66.77 -11.79 -9.24
CA LEU A 812 67.18 -10.65 -10.07
C LEU A 812 67.71 -11.10 -11.43
N GLU A 813 68.45 -12.20 -11.48
CA GLU A 813 68.91 -12.83 -12.73
C GLU A 813 67.71 -13.25 -13.59
N ILE A 814 66.72 -13.95 -13.02
CA ILE A 814 65.49 -14.33 -13.73
C ILE A 814 64.73 -13.11 -14.25
N PHE A 815 64.58 -12.05 -13.45
CA PHE A 815 63.88 -10.82 -13.88
C PHE A 815 64.60 -10.15 -15.05
N ASN A 816 65.93 -10.04 -14.99
CA ASN A 816 66.74 -9.47 -16.07
C ASN A 816 66.62 -10.31 -17.37
N GLU A 817 66.68 -11.64 -17.27
CA GLU A 817 66.53 -12.52 -18.42
C GLU A 817 65.15 -12.41 -19.07
N LEU A 818 64.09 -12.32 -18.25
CA LEU A 818 62.71 -12.24 -18.71
C LEU A 818 62.27 -10.82 -19.08
N LYS A 819 63.16 -9.83 -18.89
CA LYS A 819 62.99 -8.40 -19.16
C LYS A 819 61.94 -7.73 -18.28
N PHE A 820 61.86 -8.12 -17.02
CA PHE A 820 61.15 -7.35 -16.01
C PHE A 820 62.01 -6.15 -15.60
N THR A 821 61.37 -4.99 -15.43
CA THR A 821 62.01 -3.75 -14.99
C THR A 821 61.55 -3.41 -13.59
N ARG A 822 62.44 -2.87 -12.75
CA ARG A 822 62.06 -2.44 -11.40
C ARG A 822 61.07 -1.27 -11.50
N SER A 823 59.97 -1.33 -10.75
CA SER A 823 58.99 -0.26 -10.68
C SER A 823 59.61 1.03 -10.10
N GLU A 824 59.10 2.18 -10.54
CA GLU A 824 59.50 3.49 -10.01
C GLU A 824 58.69 3.90 -8.76
N VAL A 825 57.52 3.27 -8.56
CA VAL A 825 56.54 3.66 -7.54
C VAL A 825 56.64 2.78 -6.31
N ASP A 826 57.00 1.52 -6.49
CA ASP A 826 57.19 0.56 -5.40
C ASP A 826 58.41 -0.35 -5.61
N ASN A 827 58.56 -1.37 -4.75
CA ASN A 827 59.66 -2.32 -4.82
C ASN A 827 59.32 -3.57 -5.67
N SER A 828 58.38 -3.47 -6.60
CA SER A 828 58.03 -4.57 -7.50
C SER A 828 58.91 -4.59 -8.76
N TYR A 829 58.84 -5.71 -9.47
CA TYR A 829 59.40 -5.88 -10.81
C TYR A 829 58.25 -6.07 -11.80
N GLU A 830 58.17 -5.22 -12.80
CA GLU A 830 57.05 -5.11 -13.72
C GLU A 830 57.43 -5.49 -15.15
N TRP A 831 56.47 -6.06 -15.86
CA TRP A 831 56.53 -6.29 -17.30
C TRP A 831 55.18 -5.97 -17.92
N THR A 832 55.18 -5.33 -19.09
CA THR A 832 53.97 -4.86 -19.75
C THR A 832 53.74 -5.50 -21.10
N SER A 833 52.47 -5.66 -21.47
CA SER A 833 52.08 -6.08 -22.82
C SER A 833 50.61 -5.77 -23.11
N SER A 834 50.33 -5.37 -24.35
CA SER A 834 48.97 -5.18 -24.85
C SER A 834 48.31 -6.47 -25.39
N SER A 835 48.88 -7.66 -25.11
CA SER A 835 48.36 -8.93 -25.63
C SER A 835 48.22 -9.99 -24.55
N GLU A 836 47.02 -10.54 -24.41
CA GLU A 836 46.71 -11.64 -23.50
C GLU A 836 47.57 -12.88 -23.72
N ASN A 837 47.80 -13.25 -24.99
CA ASN A 837 48.66 -14.38 -25.33
C ASN A 837 50.12 -14.15 -24.88
N SER A 838 50.59 -12.91 -24.99
CA SER A 838 51.93 -12.54 -24.51
C SER A 838 52.01 -12.58 -22.99
N VAL A 839 50.99 -12.09 -22.27
CA VAL A 839 50.88 -12.19 -20.81
C VAL A 839 50.89 -13.66 -20.37
N PHE A 840 50.02 -14.49 -20.95
CA PHE A 840 49.93 -15.91 -20.63
C PHE A 840 51.27 -16.65 -20.87
N LYS A 841 51.94 -16.36 -22.00
CA LYS A 841 53.26 -16.92 -22.29
C LYS A 841 54.31 -16.45 -21.29
N LYS A 842 54.30 -15.15 -20.93
CA LYS A 842 55.25 -14.59 -19.96
C LYS A 842 55.09 -15.23 -18.58
N LEU A 843 53.85 -15.48 -18.14
CA LEU A 843 53.57 -16.19 -16.89
C LEU A 843 54.13 -17.62 -16.90
N LYS A 844 54.01 -18.34 -18.03
CA LYS A 844 54.62 -19.68 -18.16
C LYS A 844 56.14 -19.63 -18.12
N GLU A 845 56.75 -18.63 -18.77
CA GLU A 845 58.21 -18.45 -18.77
C GLU A 845 58.74 -18.18 -17.36
N ILE A 846 58.11 -17.26 -16.61
CA ILE A 846 58.55 -16.94 -15.24
C ILE A 846 58.36 -18.13 -14.31
N ILE A 847 57.22 -18.83 -14.36
CA ILE A 847 56.98 -20.00 -13.50
C ILE A 847 57.95 -21.13 -13.78
N LYS A 848 58.27 -21.38 -15.05
CA LYS A 848 59.27 -22.37 -15.42
C LYS A 848 60.62 -22.06 -14.80
N ARG A 849 61.07 -20.79 -14.85
CA ARG A 849 62.35 -20.38 -14.25
C ARG A 849 62.31 -20.40 -12.72
N LEU A 850 61.18 -20.07 -12.11
CA LEU A 850 61.01 -20.17 -10.66
C LEU A 850 61.00 -21.62 -10.17
N LEU A 851 60.55 -22.58 -10.98
CA LEU A 851 60.61 -24.02 -10.66
C LEU A 851 62.05 -24.58 -10.70
N GLU A 852 62.98 -23.88 -11.35
CA GLU A 852 64.40 -24.26 -11.39
C GLU A 852 65.15 -23.83 -10.10
N LEU A 853 64.55 -22.97 -9.28
CA LEU A 853 65.03 -22.53 -7.96
C LEU A 853 64.47 -23.42 -6.83
#